data_AF-A0AAU5QSU2-F1
#
_entry.id   AF-A0AAU5QSU2-F1
#
_cell.length_a   1.000
_cell.length_b   1.000
_cell.length_c   1.000
_cell.angle_alpha   90.00
_cell.angle_beta   90.00
_cell.angle_gamma   90.00
#
_symmetry.space_group_name_H-M   'P 1'
#
loop_
_entity.id
_entity.type
_entity.pdbx_description
1 polymer ?
#
loop_
_entity_poly.entity_id
_entity_poly.type
_entity_poly.pdbx_seq_one_letter_code
_entity_poly.pdbx_strand_id
1 'polypeptide(L)'
;MPLRIPQEDLQWITTHCGQEVVDGLLRQAQDTGWSDLHLRRPVWTSPGTSYNGAVLFIALVAPPRQQLVVKVICAGPPGREVSAHTEALKASGTFTQQHLVDQPHPSLDLPDGRAVMFQEVAGDRLTDVFPAGALPHEERKTVVKAVVQGLLSEWNENVLESAGLERMTVSEFLRRELNDVWTGGGSLQAFGQELRVLDPSRPWLYSDGMRLPNPYLLVEGRHSALTDPLITILRGLGHGDLHLDNILVPREEKLVQPQAYRLIDLCTFNMSADLGRDVATLLLSALVPYLDHEQELPHDQRHALLRFIVDPDAAHRARIVPETAELVATVRHAAREAMTGWGDPWERQFLLSLMATALRFTTYTKISEAGRTWFARLAAHAGGEVLFRSAEKGIGARPWPLELGKDSFSLAASFAKVNQAARERAAEFVPDVVPRRRLWDTHTGAPDALAVVGFGPDDTVMAIDSEGGVRRWTVAGGELPGTTGRAPRLQLGHQSLVASLTHTVLVARPKQLEITHFPQGSGAIPRPPVPLGNGEHFLVTSGGDVFATHNRHELTVRNFEDGTPIETLSCPPSMAASAVSVDASVVAMASSREVYIYPRGQEPLRRSVANSLVFLPKFMQKATPDPGLQLAVSPSGSLVGCVTFEEVVVWRTSDGSEVYSRKLTNRESKEALGAKGMRLVCTETGTLFWLRRGRLSIPTMDGGTQLEQSGTGADVALSRDGRLIALLSTDGRLEVRAL
;
A
#
# COMPACT_ATOMS: atom_id res chain seq x y z
N MET A 1 -15.69 -46.56 -3.32
CA MET A 1 -14.26 -46.78 -3.02
C MET A 1 -13.76 -45.59 -2.22
N PRO A 2 -12.80 -45.72 -1.29
CA PRO A 2 -12.27 -44.55 -0.59
C PRO A 2 -11.52 -43.64 -1.57
N LEU A 3 -11.72 -42.32 -1.43
CA LEU A 3 -10.99 -41.31 -2.20
C LEU A 3 -9.49 -41.47 -1.98
N ARG A 4 -8.72 -41.55 -3.05
CA ARG A 4 -7.26 -41.57 -3.04
C ARG A 4 -6.76 -40.15 -3.29
N ILE A 5 -6.07 -39.60 -2.31
CA ILE A 5 -5.31 -38.35 -2.42
C ILE A 5 -3.83 -38.71 -2.20
N PRO A 6 -2.90 -38.37 -3.11
CA PRO A 6 -1.47 -38.54 -2.87
C PRO A 6 -1.04 -37.89 -1.55
N GLN A 7 -0.13 -38.52 -0.82
CA GLN A 7 0.30 -38.04 0.50
C GLN A 7 0.82 -36.59 0.47
N GLU A 8 1.52 -36.21 -0.59
CA GLU A 8 2.03 -34.85 -0.79
C GLU A 8 0.92 -33.81 -0.99
N ASP A 9 -0.16 -34.17 -1.69
CA ASP A 9 -1.31 -33.32 -1.95
C ASP A 9 -2.15 -33.20 -0.68
N LEU A 10 -2.36 -34.32 0.02
CA LEU A 10 -3.02 -34.35 1.31
C LEU A 10 -2.31 -33.45 2.33
N GLN A 11 -0.99 -33.59 2.45
CA GLN A 11 -0.17 -32.76 3.34
C GLN A 11 -0.27 -31.28 2.97
N TRP A 12 -0.28 -30.96 1.67
CA TRP A 12 -0.42 -29.58 1.21
C TRP A 12 -1.77 -29.00 1.61
N ILE A 13 -2.88 -29.71 1.33
CA ILE A 13 -4.24 -29.27 1.66
C ILE A 13 -4.37 -29.11 3.18
N THR A 14 -3.93 -30.07 3.98
CA THR A 14 -3.99 -29.97 5.45
C THR A 14 -3.20 -28.75 5.96
N THR A 15 -2.02 -28.49 5.39
CA THR A 15 -1.15 -27.39 5.85
C THR A 15 -1.72 -26.01 5.51
N HIS A 16 -2.28 -25.84 4.32
CA HIS A 16 -2.71 -24.53 3.82
C HIS A 16 -4.20 -24.27 4.00
N CYS A 17 -5.01 -25.33 4.08
CA CYS A 17 -6.47 -25.26 4.13
C CYS A 17 -7.04 -25.91 5.40
N GLY A 18 -6.24 -26.59 6.23
CA GLY A 18 -6.72 -27.24 7.45
C GLY A 18 -7.36 -28.62 7.24
N GLN A 19 -7.60 -29.34 8.33
CA GLN A 19 -8.11 -30.71 8.32
C GLN A 19 -9.59 -30.76 7.90
N GLU A 20 -10.37 -29.74 8.23
CA GLU A 20 -11.79 -29.63 7.94
C GLU A 20 -12.08 -29.65 6.43
N VAL A 21 -11.18 -29.07 5.64
CA VAL A 21 -11.26 -29.08 4.17
C VAL A 21 -11.00 -30.49 3.63
N VAL A 22 -10.02 -31.22 4.18
CA VAL A 22 -9.77 -32.62 3.81
C VAL A 22 -11.00 -33.48 4.11
N ASP A 23 -11.57 -33.34 5.30
CA ASP A 23 -12.76 -34.09 5.69
C ASP A 23 -13.98 -33.72 4.83
N GLY A 24 -14.11 -32.45 4.43
CA GLY A 24 -15.07 -31.98 3.45
C GLY A 24 -14.91 -32.65 2.07
N LEU A 25 -13.69 -32.68 1.53
CA LEU A 25 -13.40 -33.31 0.24
C LEU A 25 -13.66 -34.83 0.27
N LEU A 26 -13.37 -35.49 1.39
CA LEU A 26 -13.69 -36.91 1.60
C LEU A 26 -15.20 -37.17 1.57
N ARG A 27 -16.00 -36.29 2.19
CA ARG A 27 -17.48 -36.35 2.11
C ARG A 27 -17.97 -36.11 0.68
N GLN A 28 -17.48 -35.07 0.02
CA GLN A 28 -17.83 -34.77 -1.37
C GLN A 28 -17.55 -35.96 -2.30
N ALA A 29 -16.44 -36.66 -2.10
CA ALA A 29 -16.11 -37.84 -2.89
C ALA A 29 -17.07 -39.02 -2.66
N GLN A 30 -17.67 -39.14 -1.47
CA GLN A 30 -18.72 -40.14 -1.21
C GLN A 30 -20.00 -39.80 -1.97
N ASP A 31 -20.37 -38.52 -2.02
CA ASP A 31 -21.60 -38.04 -2.67
C ASP A 31 -21.49 -38.06 -4.20
N THR A 32 -20.31 -37.73 -4.73
CA THR A 32 -20.06 -37.64 -6.19
C THR A 32 -19.49 -38.90 -6.82
N GLY A 33 -19.00 -39.83 -5.99
CA GLY A 33 -18.35 -41.06 -6.44
C GLY A 33 -16.89 -40.91 -6.86
N TRP A 34 -16.23 -39.79 -6.53
CA TRP A 34 -14.80 -39.63 -6.80
C TRP A 34 -13.96 -40.71 -6.09
N SER A 35 -13.11 -41.38 -6.85
CA SER A 35 -12.11 -42.33 -6.34
C SER A 35 -10.71 -41.73 -6.26
N ASP A 36 -10.41 -40.68 -7.00
CA ASP A 36 -9.08 -40.07 -7.08
C ASP A 36 -9.17 -38.53 -7.10
N LEU A 37 -8.27 -37.87 -6.36
CA LEU A 37 -8.08 -36.42 -6.37
C LEU A 37 -6.58 -36.10 -6.34
N HIS A 38 -6.13 -35.26 -7.27
CA HIS A 38 -4.75 -34.80 -7.38
C HIS A 38 -4.68 -33.28 -7.52
N LEU A 39 -3.67 -32.64 -6.95
CA LEU A 39 -3.40 -31.23 -7.23
C LEU A 39 -2.62 -31.09 -8.55
N ARG A 40 -3.02 -30.15 -9.40
CA ARG A 40 -2.23 -29.82 -10.59
C ARG A 40 -0.91 -29.16 -10.15
N ARG A 41 0.21 -29.63 -10.72
CA ARG A 41 1.55 -29.07 -10.48
C ARG A 41 2.07 -28.25 -11.67
N PRO A 42 2.84 -27.16 -11.46
CA PRO A 42 3.11 -26.54 -10.16
C PRO A 42 1.79 -26.10 -9.51
N VAL A 43 1.70 -26.19 -8.17
CA VAL A 43 0.46 -25.81 -7.48
C VAL A 43 0.22 -24.37 -7.84
N TRP A 44 -0.83 -24.13 -8.60
CA TRP A 44 -1.27 -22.79 -8.88
C TRP A 44 -1.83 -22.22 -7.59
N THR A 45 -0.97 -21.52 -6.88
CA THR A 45 -1.38 -20.49 -5.94
C THR A 45 -1.19 -19.20 -6.71
N SER A 46 -2.26 -18.46 -7.01
CA SER A 46 -2.06 -17.05 -7.31
C SER A 46 -1.44 -16.45 -6.03
N PRO A 47 -0.24 -15.83 -6.07
CA PRO A 47 0.26 -15.05 -4.96
C PRO A 47 -0.54 -13.74 -4.92
N GLY A 48 -1.81 -13.87 -4.59
CA GLY A 48 -2.69 -12.81 -4.21
C GLY A 48 -3.32 -13.28 -2.92
N THR A 49 -2.96 -12.64 -1.82
CA THR A 49 -3.89 -12.50 -0.71
C THR A 49 -5.16 -11.89 -1.32
N SER A 50 -6.11 -12.74 -1.67
CA SER A 50 -7.47 -12.32 -1.92
C SER A 50 -7.87 -11.46 -0.72
N TYR A 51 -8.52 -10.32 -0.96
CA TYR A 51 -8.85 -9.36 0.11
C TYR A 51 -9.67 -9.99 1.26
N ASN A 52 -10.26 -11.17 1.00
CA ASN A 52 -11.05 -11.98 1.93
C ASN A 52 -10.29 -13.17 2.56
N GLY A 53 -9.01 -13.38 2.23
CA GLY A 53 -8.17 -14.47 2.76
C GLY A 53 -8.47 -15.86 2.19
N ALA A 54 -9.30 -15.97 1.15
CA ALA A 54 -9.63 -17.23 0.50
C ALA A 54 -8.41 -17.90 -0.14
N VAL A 55 -8.33 -19.23 -0.06
CA VAL A 55 -7.27 -20.06 -0.67
C VAL A 55 -7.80 -20.71 -1.94
N LEU A 56 -7.07 -20.59 -3.04
CA LEU A 56 -7.42 -21.21 -4.32
C LEU A 56 -6.38 -22.24 -4.74
N PHE A 57 -6.84 -23.38 -5.26
CA PHE A 57 -5.99 -24.41 -5.89
C PHE A 57 -6.74 -25.16 -6.99
N ILE A 58 -6.01 -25.88 -7.84
CA ILE A 58 -6.60 -26.69 -8.92
C ILE A 58 -6.56 -28.17 -8.55
N ALA A 59 -7.71 -28.81 -8.58
CA ALA A 59 -7.87 -30.25 -8.37
C ALA A 59 -8.21 -30.97 -9.69
N LEU A 60 -7.62 -32.14 -9.90
CA LEU A 60 -7.99 -33.12 -10.90
C LEU A 60 -8.72 -34.25 -10.17
N VAL A 61 -10.01 -34.43 -10.46
CA VAL A 61 -10.86 -35.44 -9.82
C VAL A 61 -11.27 -36.52 -10.82
N ALA A 62 -11.52 -37.74 -10.34
CA ALA A 62 -12.05 -38.85 -11.16
C ALA A 62 -12.77 -39.89 -10.29
N PRO A 63 -13.76 -40.65 -10.84
CA PRO A 63 -14.51 -40.41 -12.08
C PRO A 63 -15.73 -39.46 -11.88
N PRO A 64 -16.22 -38.79 -12.94
CA PRO A 64 -15.57 -38.62 -14.25
C PRO A 64 -14.32 -37.75 -14.13
N ARG A 65 -13.40 -37.86 -15.09
CA ARG A 65 -12.18 -37.04 -15.09
C ARG A 65 -12.55 -35.58 -15.33
N GLN A 66 -12.26 -34.73 -14.35
CA GLN A 66 -12.57 -33.31 -14.42
C GLN A 66 -11.44 -32.50 -13.76
N GLN A 67 -11.23 -31.29 -14.28
CA GLN A 67 -10.38 -30.29 -13.65
C GLN A 67 -11.24 -29.20 -13.01
N LEU A 68 -10.95 -28.87 -11.75
CA LEU A 68 -11.72 -27.95 -10.93
C LEU A 68 -10.82 -26.89 -10.31
N VAL A 69 -11.29 -25.65 -10.26
CA VAL A 69 -10.77 -24.64 -9.34
C VAL A 69 -11.50 -24.80 -8.01
N VAL A 70 -10.74 -25.07 -6.95
CA VAL A 70 -11.27 -25.20 -5.59
C VAL A 70 -10.97 -23.90 -4.85
N LYS A 71 -12.02 -23.20 -4.42
CA LYS A 71 -11.92 -21.95 -3.64
C LYS A 71 -12.38 -22.24 -2.21
N VAL A 72 -11.48 -22.09 -1.25
CA VAL A 72 -11.76 -22.23 0.19
C VAL A 72 -11.98 -20.83 0.76
N ILE A 73 -13.19 -20.57 1.23
CA ILE A 73 -13.66 -19.27 1.72
C ILE A 73 -13.50 -19.21 3.25
N CYS A 74 -12.99 -18.09 3.77
CA CYS A 74 -12.76 -17.87 5.21
C CYS A 74 -14.05 -17.86 6.06
N ALA A 75 -13.90 -18.14 7.36
CA ALA A 75 -14.99 -18.07 8.33
C ALA A 75 -15.34 -16.61 8.66
N GLY A 76 -16.62 -16.31 8.83
CA GLY A 76 -17.14 -14.96 9.06
C GLY A 76 -18.29 -14.63 8.10
N PRO A 77 -18.59 -13.36 7.81
CA PRO A 77 -19.50 -13.00 6.73
C PRO A 77 -18.78 -13.06 5.36
N PRO A 78 -18.62 -14.26 4.76
CA PRO A 78 -18.73 -14.44 3.31
C PRO A 78 -19.62 -15.63 2.86
N GLY A 79 -20.59 -16.07 3.67
CA GLY A 79 -21.61 -17.05 3.23
C GLY A 79 -22.49 -16.59 2.05
N ARG A 80 -22.44 -15.31 1.69
CA ARG A 80 -23.13 -14.75 0.51
C ARG A 80 -22.46 -15.14 -0.81
N GLU A 81 -21.18 -15.47 -0.83
CA GLU A 81 -20.46 -15.72 -2.09
C GLU A 81 -20.99 -16.95 -2.83
N VAL A 82 -21.23 -18.04 -2.10
CA VAL A 82 -21.83 -19.28 -2.63
C VAL A 82 -23.23 -19.00 -3.21
N SER A 83 -24.07 -18.30 -2.46
CA SER A 83 -25.44 -18.00 -2.88
C SER A 83 -25.44 -17.03 -4.07
N ALA A 84 -24.57 -16.02 -4.07
CA ALA A 84 -24.45 -15.02 -5.13
C ALA A 84 -24.00 -15.65 -6.46
N HIS A 85 -23.02 -16.56 -6.42
CA HIS A 85 -22.60 -17.32 -7.60
C HIS A 85 -23.75 -18.18 -8.14
N THR A 86 -24.43 -18.91 -7.26
CA THR A 86 -25.59 -19.75 -7.64
C THR A 86 -26.74 -18.93 -8.23
N GLU A 87 -27.01 -17.75 -7.68
CA GLU A 87 -28.02 -16.81 -8.20
C GLU A 87 -27.62 -16.27 -9.57
N ALA A 88 -26.35 -15.89 -9.76
CA ALA A 88 -25.84 -15.43 -11.05
C ALA A 88 -26.00 -16.48 -12.14
N LEU A 89 -25.68 -17.74 -11.85
CA LEU A 89 -25.83 -18.84 -12.81
C LEU A 89 -27.29 -19.03 -13.24
N LYS A 90 -28.25 -18.77 -12.35
CA LYS A 90 -29.69 -18.88 -12.63
C LYS A 90 -30.29 -17.67 -13.34
N ALA A 91 -29.61 -16.53 -13.36
CA ALA A 91 -30.20 -15.26 -13.75
C ALA A 91 -30.35 -15.05 -15.27
N SER A 92 -29.46 -15.61 -16.10
CA SER A 92 -29.56 -15.52 -17.57
C SER A 92 -28.96 -16.75 -18.25
N GLY A 93 -29.80 -17.60 -18.86
CA GLY A 93 -29.36 -18.90 -19.39
C GLY A 93 -28.23 -18.82 -20.43
N THR A 94 -28.40 -18.01 -21.48
CA THR A 94 -27.41 -17.92 -22.57
C THR A 94 -26.13 -17.22 -22.13
N PHE A 95 -26.25 -16.06 -21.47
CA PHE A 95 -25.09 -15.31 -21.00
C PHE A 95 -24.27 -16.10 -19.97
N THR A 96 -24.94 -16.76 -19.02
CA THR A 96 -24.27 -17.60 -18.02
C THR A 96 -23.42 -18.67 -18.68
N GLN A 97 -23.99 -19.45 -19.61
CA GLN A 97 -23.28 -20.53 -20.29
C GLN A 97 -22.06 -20.03 -21.07
N GLN A 98 -22.16 -18.82 -21.63
CA GLN A 98 -21.11 -18.25 -22.46
C GLN A 98 -20.05 -17.49 -21.66
N HIS A 99 -20.39 -16.88 -20.53
CA HIS A 99 -19.54 -15.87 -19.91
C HIS A 99 -19.33 -16.03 -18.41
N LEU A 100 -20.01 -16.95 -17.72
CA LEU A 100 -19.74 -17.25 -16.31
C LEU A 100 -19.05 -18.61 -16.20
N VAL A 101 -18.22 -18.79 -15.17
CA VAL A 101 -17.69 -20.12 -14.82
C VAL A 101 -18.76 -20.92 -14.07
N ASP A 102 -19.00 -22.16 -14.47
CA ASP A 102 -20.01 -23.01 -13.82
C ASP A 102 -19.50 -23.54 -12.47
N GLN A 103 -20.43 -24.04 -11.65
CA GLN A 103 -20.19 -24.70 -10.40
C GLN A 103 -20.63 -26.18 -10.47
N PRO A 104 -19.80 -27.07 -11.04
CA PRO A 104 -20.18 -28.45 -11.39
C PRO A 104 -20.53 -29.31 -10.18
N HIS A 105 -20.15 -28.87 -8.98
CA HIS A 105 -20.42 -29.56 -7.73
C HIS A 105 -21.00 -28.59 -6.69
N PRO A 106 -21.94 -29.04 -5.85
CA PRO A 106 -22.42 -28.24 -4.72
C PRO A 106 -21.27 -27.75 -3.84
N SER A 107 -21.43 -26.56 -3.27
CA SER A 107 -20.48 -26.05 -2.28
C SER A 107 -20.55 -26.87 -0.99
N LEU A 108 -19.45 -26.92 -0.25
CA LEU A 108 -19.39 -27.56 1.06
C LEU A 108 -19.38 -26.52 2.16
N ASP A 109 -20.29 -26.63 3.11
CA ASP A 109 -20.19 -25.92 4.39
C ASP A 109 -19.31 -26.74 5.35
N LEU A 110 -18.32 -26.07 5.93
CA LEU A 110 -17.39 -26.67 6.89
C LEU A 110 -17.82 -26.37 8.34
N PRO A 111 -17.55 -27.26 9.30
CA PRO A 111 -17.97 -27.08 10.70
C PRO A 111 -17.39 -25.83 11.38
N ASP A 112 -16.28 -25.32 10.87
CA ASP A 112 -15.60 -24.10 11.35
C ASP A 112 -16.15 -22.80 10.72
N GLY A 113 -17.24 -22.90 9.96
CA GLY A 113 -17.91 -21.75 9.34
C GLY A 113 -17.30 -21.30 8.00
N ARG A 114 -16.32 -22.04 7.48
CA ARG A 114 -15.78 -21.85 6.12
C ARG A 114 -16.66 -22.54 5.08
N ALA A 115 -16.47 -22.19 3.81
CA ALA A 115 -17.11 -22.87 2.69
C ALA A 115 -16.08 -23.27 1.62
N VAL A 116 -16.36 -24.34 0.87
CA VAL A 116 -15.56 -24.75 -0.29
C VAL A 116 -16.43 -24.70 -1.54
N MET A 117 -15.98 -23.98 -2.56
CA MET A 117 -16.60 -23.94 -3.88
C MET A 117 -15.77 -24.72 -4.90
N PHE A 118 -16.45 -25.35 -5.86
CA PHE A 118 -15.85 -26.08 -6.97
C PHE A 118 -16.28 -25.41 -8.27
N GLN A 119 -15.38 -24.67 -8.89
CA GLN A 119 -15.64 -23.94 -10.13
C GLN A 119 -14.98 -24.63 -11.31
N GLU A 120 -15.56 -24.50 -12.48
CA GLU A 120 -14.90 -24.89 -13.72
C GLU A 120 -13.65 -24.05 -13.98
N VAL A 121 -12.72 -24.66 -14.72
CA VAL A 121 -11.65 -23.90 -15.34
C VAL A 121 -12.24 -23.12 -16.52
N ALA A 122 -12.16 -21.80 -16.47
CA ALA A 122 -12.54 -20.95 -17.59
C ALA A 122 -11.88 -21.42 -18.90
N GLY A 123 -12.68 -21.73 -19.92
CA GLY A 123 -12.20 -22.15 -21.24
C GLY A 123 -11.50 -23.52 -21.29
N ASP A 124 -11.72 -24.40 -20.29
CA ASP A 124 -11.16 -25.75 -20.19
C ASP A 124 -9.63 -25.86 -20.18
N ARG A 125 -8.90 -24.73 -20.22
CA ARG A 125 -7.44 -24.68 -20.32
C ARG A 125 -6.85 -23.53 -19.52
N LEU A 126 -6.10 -23.85 -18.46
CA LEU A 126 -5.39 -22.84 -17.66
C LEU A 126 -4.15 -22.25 -18.33
N THR A 127 -3.57 -22.91 -19.34
CA THR A 127 -2.33 -22.45 -19.98
C THR A 127 -2.55 -21.31 -20.96
N ASP A 128 -3.76 -21.21 -21.50
CA ASP A 128 -4.08 -20.34 -22.62
C ASP A 128 -5.13 -19.29 -22.23
N VAL A 129 -5.37 -19.09 -20.94
CA VAL A 129 -6.37 -18.14 -20.42
C VAL A 129 -5.67 -17.11 -19.54
N PHE A 130 -5.96 -15.83 -19.80
CA PHE A 130 -5.26 -14.71 -19.17
C PHE A 130 -6.27 -13.74 -18.57
N PRO A 131 -5.97 -13.15 -17.39
CA PRO A 131 -6.73 -11.99 -16.93
C PRO A 131 -6.57 -10.84 -17.93
N ALA A 132 -7.64 -10.09 -18.19
CA ALA A 132 -7.61 -8.96 -19.11
C ALA A 132 -6.59 -7.90 -18.67
N GLY A 133 -6.27 -7.82 -17.38
CA GLY A 133 -5.25 -6.93 -16.80
C GLY A 133 -3.83 -7.23 -17.30
N ALA A 134 -3.54 -8.48 -17.65
CA ALA A 134 -2.25 -8.91 -18.17
C ALA A 134 -2.11 -8.73 -19.70
N LEU A 135 -3.17 -8.33 -20.40
CA LEU A 135 -3.15 -8.18 -21.85
C LEU A 135 -2.49 -6.86 -22.28
N PRO A 136 -1.78 -6.84 -23.42
CA PRO A 136 -1.33 -5.61 -24.07
C PRO A 136 -2.50 -4.65 -24.32
N HIS A 137 -2.20 -3.34 -24.43
CA HIS A 137 -3.21 -2.29 -24.56
C HIS A 137 -4.25 -2.56 -25.66
N GLU A 138 -3.81 -2.86 -26.88
CA GLU A 138 -4.69 -3.08 -28.03
C GLU A 138 -5.65 -4.26 -27.84
N GLU A 139 -5.16 -5.37 -27.32
CA GLU A 139 -5.99 -6.55 -27.07
C GLU A 139 -6.95 -6.33 -25.92
N ARG A 140 -6.46 -5.73 -24.82
CA ARG A 140 -7.28 -5.37 -23.66
C ARG A 140 -8.44 -4.46 -24.05
N LYS A 141 -8.21 -3.49 -24.95
CA LYS A 141 -9.26 -2.61 -25.49
C LYS A 141 -10.38 -3.41 -26.15
N THR A 142 -10.04 -4.40 -26.97
CA THR A 142 -11.05 -5.26 -27.63
C THR A 142 -11.84 -6.12 -26.64
N VAL A 143 -11.19 -6.64 -25.60
CA VAL A 143 -11.83 -7.40 -24.52
C VAL A 143 -12.77 -6.53 -23.72
N VAL A 144 -12.31 -5.36 -23.27
CA VAL A 144 -13.13 -4.42 -22.49
C VAL A 144 -14.37 -3.99 -23.30
N LYS A 145 -14.22 -3.77 -24.62
CA LYS A 145 -15.36 -3.51 -25.49
C LYS A 145 -16.37 -4.66 -25.46
N ALA A 146 -15.92 -5.89 -25.70
CA ALA A 146 -16.78 -7.07 -25.72
C ALA A 146 -17.50 -7.28 -24.38
N VAL A 147 -16.78 -7.12 -23.26
CA VAL A 147 -17.36 -7.22 -21.91
C VAL A 147 -18.43 -6.15 -21.68
N VAL A 148 -18.15 -4.88 -21.98
CA VAL A 148 -19.14 -3.81 -21.77
C VAL A 148 -20.41 -4.04 -22.61
N GLN A 149 -20.25 -4.51 -23.85
CA GLN A 149 -21.38 -4.89 -24.70
C GLN A 149 -22.14 -6.06 -24.08
N GLY A 150 -21.48 -7.18 -23.79
CA GLY A 150 -22.12 -8.36 -23.21
C GLY A 150 -22.83 -8.06 -21.88
N LEU A 151 -22.26 -7.25 -20.99
CA LEU A 151 -22.92 -6.87 -19.73
C LEU A 151 -24.23 -6.10 -19.95
N LEU A 152 -24.22 -5.11 -20.85
CA LEU A 152 -25.32 -4.18 -21.00
C LEU A 152 -26.39 -4.67 -21.98
N SER A 153 -26.00 -5.32 -23.09
CA SER A 153 -26.95 -5.74 -24.12
C SER A 153 -27.32 -7.23 -24.05
N GLU A 154 -26.47 -8.11 -23.53
CA GLU A 154 -26.73 -9.56 -23.54
C GLU A 154 -27.16 -10.06 -22.15
N TRP A 155 -26.39 -9.75 -21.11
CA TRP A 155 -26.70 -10.20 -19.75
C TRP A 155 -28.01 -9.60 -19.25
N ASN A 156 -28.24 -8.33 -19.61
CA ASN A 156 -29.37 -7.53 -19.15
C ASN A 156 -30.49 -7.38 -20.20
N GLU A 157 -30.46 -8.11 -21.31
CA GLU A 157 -31.46 -8.02 -22.40
C GLU A 157 -32.90 -8.09 -21.88
N ASN A 158 -33.26 -9.21 -21.25
CA ASN A 158 -34.60 -9.45 -20.70
C ASN A 158 -34.98 -8.44 -19.60
N VAL A 159 -33.99 -7.96 -18.86
CA VAL A 159 -34.22 -6.98 -17.79
C VAL A 159 -34.55 -5.63 -18.39
N LEU A 160 -33.85 -5.20 -19.43
CA LEU A 160 -34.10 -3.92 -20.12
C LEU A 160 -35.45 -3.90 -20.84
N GLU A 161 -35.90 -5.03 -21.39
CA GLU A 161 -37.24 -5.15 -21.98
C GLU A 161 -38.37 -5.00 -20.96
N SER A 162 -38.12 -5.43 -19.71
CA SER A 162 -39.08 -5.41 -18.62
C SER A 162 -38.80 -4.33 -17.56
N ALA A 163 -37.80 -3.46 -17.81
CA ALA A 163 -37.28 -2.54 -16.82
C ALA A 163 -38.32 -1.51 -16.40
N GLY A 164 -38.72 -1.57 -15.13
CA GLY A 164 -39.44 -0.47 -14.49
C GLY A 164 -38.52 0.73 -14.35
N LEU A 165 -39.02 1.92 -14.71
CA LEU A 165 -38.30 3.18 -14.48
C LEU A 165 -38.34 3.53 -12.99
N GLU A 166 -37.36 3.04 -12.23
CA GLU A 166 -37.18 3.47 -10.85
C GLU A 166 -36.63 4.89 -10.85
N ARG A 167 -37.23 5.76 -10.03
CA ARG A 167 -36.72 7.11 -9.78
C ARG A 167 -36.25 7.16 -8.34
N MET A 168 -35.03 7.63 -8.14
CA MET A 168 -34.47 7.84 -6.82
C MET A 168 -33.60 9.08 -6.80
N THR A 169 -33.38 9.63 -5.62
CA THR A 169 -32.52 10.80 -5.49
C THR A 169 -31.05 10.42 -5.64
N VAL A 170 -30.20 11.41 -5.91
CA VAL A 170 -28.74 11.22 -5.97
C VAL A 170 -28.23 10.63 -4.66
N SER A 171 -28.71 11.14 -3.52
CA SER A 171 -28.30 10.65 -2.21
C SER A 171 -28.78 9.23 -1.89
N GLU A 172 -29.98 8.85 -2.34
CA GLU A 172 -30.50 7.49 -2.21
C GLU A 172 -29.65 6.50 -2.99
N PHE A 173 -29.31 6.85 -4.24
CA PHE A 173 -28.41 6.06 -5.08
C PHE A 173 -27.05 5.87 -4.42
N LEU A 174 -26.40 6.96 -4.00
CA LEU A 174 -25.08 6.92 -3.39
C LEU A 174 -25.07 6.11 -2.08
N ARG A 175 -26.09 6.28 -1.23
CA ARG A 175 -26.19 5.48 0.02
C ARG A 175 -26.34 4.00 -0.26
N ARG A 176 -27.12 3.62 -1.28
CA ARG A 176 -27.28 2.22 -1.66
C ARG A 176 -25.94 1.63 -2.13
N GLU A 177 -25.25 2.34 -3.03
CA GLU A 177 -24.00 1.85 -3.63
C GLU A 177 -22.79 1.95 -2.70
N LEU A 178 -22.85 2.72 -1.61
CA LEU A 178 -21.74 2.93 -0.67
C LEU A 178 -22.02 2.44 0.74
N ASN A 179 -23.16 1.76 0.98
CA ASN A 179 -23.65 1.47 2.33
C ASN A 179 -22.61 0.81 3.25
N ASP A 180 -21.88 -0.17 2.73
CA ASP A 180 -20.84 -0.95 3.41
C ASP A 180 -19.61 -0.13 3.79
N VAL A 181 -19.28 0.92 3.02
CA VAL A 181 -18.12 1.80 3.26
C VAL A 181 -18.51 3.14 3.89
N TRP A 182 -19.80 3.48 3.91
CA TRP A 182 -20.33 4.74 4.41
C TRP A 182 -20.89 4.66 5.84
N THR A 183 -21.62 3.59 6.18
CA THR A 183 -22.32 3.50 7.47
C THR A 183 -21.37 3.23 8.65
N GLY A 184 -21.74 3.68 9.85
CA GLY A 184 -21.03 3.35 11.09
C GLY A 184 -19.62 3.94 11.25
N GLY A 185 -19.27 4.99 10.49
CA GLY A 185 -17.90 5.53 10.49
C GLY A 185 -16.95 4.80 9.53
N GLY A 186 -17.49 4.15 8.50
CA GLY A 186 -16.74 3.35 7.52
C GLY A 186 -15.61 4.10 6.79
N SER A 187 -14.81 3.34 6.03
CA SER A 187 -13.59 3.79 5.36
C SER A 187 -13.76 5.02 4.46
N LEU A 188 -14.95 5.21 3.86
CA LEU A 188 -15.25 6.39 3.06
C LEU A 188 -15.37 7.66 3.91
N GLN A 189 -16.03 7.56 5.08
CA GLN A 189 -16.11 8.67 6.03
C GLN A 189 -14.73 8.97 6.64
N ALA A 190 -13.91 7.95 6.87
CA ALA A 190 -12.53 8.14 7.33
C ALA A 190 -11.73 9.00 6.36
N PHE A 191 -11.69 8.61 5.09
CA PHE A 191 -10.96 9.36 4.07
C PHE A 191 -11.55 10.76 3.82
N GLY A 192 -12.89 10.91 3.81
CA GLY A 192 -13.53 12.23 3.71
C GLY A 192 -13.16 13.20 4.84
N GLN A 193 -12.88 12.68 6.05
CA GLN A 193 -12.41 13.51 7.17
C GLN A 193 -10.93 13.89 7.04
N GLU A 194 -10.09 12.98 6.53
CA GLU A 194 -8.69 13.27 6.22
C GLU A 194 -8.58 14.43 5.23
N LEU A 195 -9.43 14.43 4.20
CA LEU A 195 -9.56 15.52 3.24
C LEU A 195 -10.27 16.77 3.79
N ARG A 196 -10.84 16.72 5.01
CA ARG A 196 -11.66 17.78 5.62
C ARG A 196 -12.84 18.24 4.75
N VAL A 197 -13.44 17.29 4.03
CA VAL A 197 -14.60 17.53 3.16
C VAL A 197 -15.92 17.02 3.76
N LEU A 198 -15.97 16.65 5.04
CA LEU A 198 -17.23 16.35 5.73
C LEU A 198 -17.82 17.54 6.51
N ASP A 199 -17.18 18.71 6.49
CA ASP A 199 -17.71 19.91 7.15
C ASP A 199 -18.99 20.37 6.43
N PRO A 200 -20.18 20.28 7.06
CA PRO A 200 -21.44 20.66 6.42
C PRO A 200 -21.49 22.17 6.13
N SER A 201 -20.69 23.02 6.80
CA SER A 201 -20.62 24.44 6.44
C SER A 201 -19.93 24.68 5.08
N ARG A 202 -19.34 23.64 4.47
CA ARG A 202 -18.64 23.66 3.17
C ARG A 202 -19.33 22.73 2.15
N PRO A 203 -20.53 23.09 1.67
CA PRO A 203 -21.24 22.31 0.65
C PRO A 203 -20.54 22.29 -0.72
N TRP A 204 -19.57 23.18 -0.94
CA TRP A 204 -18.87 23.33 -2.21
C TRP A 204 -17.38 23.08 -2.04
N LEU A 205 -16.81 22.32 -2.97
CA LEU A 205 -15.37 22.12 -3.12
C LEU A 205 -14.84 22.96 -4.28
N TYR A 206 -13.59 23.35 -4.18
CA TYR A 206 -12.86 24.05 -5.22
C TYR A 206 -11.84 23.09 -5.80
N SER A 207 -11.87 22.82 -7.10
CA SER A 207 -10.90 21.94 -7.75
C SER A 207 -10.72 22.42 -9.18
N ASP A 208 -9.47 22.53 -9.61
CA ASP A 208 -9.11 22.85 -11.00
C ASP A 208 -9.84 24.09 -11.56
N GLY A 209 -9.91 25.15 -10.75
CA GLY A 209 -10.57 26.41 -11.13
C GLY A 209 -12.10 26.37 -11.15
N MET A 210 -12.70 25.28 -10.67
CA MET A 210 -14.16 25.10 -10.61
C MET A 210 -14.67 24.99 -9.18
N ARG A 211 -15.89 25.51 -8.97
CA ARG A 211 -16.71 25.23 -7.78
C ARG A 211 -17.61 24.02 -8.05
N LEU A 212 -17.42 22.96 -7.29
CA LEU A 212 -18.09 21.66 -7.44
C LEU A 212 -18.89 21.32 -6.19
N PRO A 213 -19.99 20.55 -6.29
CA PRO A 213 -20.68 20.06 -5.11
C PRO A 213 -19.77 19.10 -4.35
N ASN A 214 -19.86 19.13 -3.02
CA ASN A 214 -19.13 18.21 -2.19
C ASN A 214 -19.74 16.79 -2.28
N PRO A 215 -19.04 15.81 -2.87
CA PRO A 215 -19.62 14.51 -3.16
C PRO A 215 -19.93 13.71 -1.90
N TYR A 216 -19.25 13.98 -0.79
CA TYR A 216 -19.49 13.31 0.49
C TYR A 216 -20.78 13.80 1.16
N LEU A 217 -21.08 15.10 1.07
CA LEU A 217 -22.32 15.68 1.58
C LEU A 217 -23.53 15.33 0.70
N LEU A 218 -23.30 15.02 -0.58
CA LEU A 218 -24.35 14.47 -1.45
C LEU A 218 -24.78 13.06 -1.01
N VAL A 219 -23.90 12.24 -0.44
CA VAL A 219 -24.29 10.93 0.13
C VAL A 219 -25.31 11.10 1.26
N GLU A 220 -25.21 12.17 2.06
CA GLU A 220 -26.14 12.42 3.17
C GLU A 220 -27.55 12.84 2.70
N GLY A 221 -27.66 13.55 1.57
CA GLY A 221 -28.95 13.91 0.97
C GLY A 221 -29.79 14.94 1.70
N ARG A 222 -29.23 15.64 2.68
CA ARG A 222 -30.00 16.57 3.55
C ARG A 222 -29.46 17.98 3.60
N HIS A 223 -28.44 18.28 2.80
CA HIS A 223 -27.78 19.56 2.84
C HIS A 223 -28.56 20.61 2.03
N SER A 224 -29.08 21.65 2.68
CA SER A 224 -29.98 22.65 2.06
C SER A 224 -29.38 23.41 0.86
N ALA A 225 -28.05 23.55 0.80
CA ALA A 225 -27.34 24.20 -0.30
C ALA A 225 -27.01 23.28 -1.49
N LEU A 226 -27.27 21.97 -1.39
CA LEU A 226 -27.02 20.99 -2.45
C LEU A 226 -28.35 20.39 -2.89
N THR A 227 -28.65 20.50 -4.19
CA THR A 227 -29.86 19.88 -4.76
C THR A 227 -29.72 18.37 -4.78
N ASP A 228 -30.79 17.65 -4.47
CA ASP A 228 -30.86 16.19 -4.54
C ASP A 228 -31.93 15.74 -5.56
N PRO A 229 -31.67 15.87 -6.88
CA PRO A 229 -32.67 15.63 -7.91
C PRO A 229 -33.02 14.15 -8.04
N LEU A 230 -34.27 13.87 -8.48
CA LEU A 230 -34.71 12.52 -8.82
C LEU A 230 -34.19 12.11 -10.21
N ILE A 231 -33.37 11.06 -10.23
CA ILE A 231 -32.79 10.48 -11.44
C ILE A 231 -33.48 9.15 -11.75
N THR A 232 -33.72 8.89 -13.03
CA THR A 232 -34.19 7.59 -13.50
C THR A 232 -33.03 6.62 -13.55
N ILE A 233 -33.17 5.47 -12.88
CA ILE A 233 -32.13 4.47 -12.72
C ILE A 233 -32.59 3.16 -13.37
N LEU A 234 -31.73 2.61 -14.22
CA LEU A 234 -31.88 1.31 -14.84
C LEU A 234 -31.19 0.26 -13.96
N ARG A 235 -31.92 -0.77 -13.58
CA ARG A 235 -31.43 -1.84 -12.71
C ARG A 235 -31.48 -3.18 -13.41
N GLY A 236 -30.57 -4.06 -13.03
CA GLY A 236 -30.56 -5.43 -13.49
C GLY A 236 -29.45 -6.25 -12.87
N LEU A 237 -28.94 -7.20 -13.64
CA LEU A 237 -27.88 -8.10 -13.22
C LEU A 237 -26.55 -7.33 -13.20
N GLY A 238 -25.84 -7.40 -12.08
CA GLY A 238 -24.49 -6.86 -11.95
C GLY A 238 -23.56 -7.83 -11.25
N HIS A 239 -22.33 -7.91 -11.78
CA HIS A 239 -21.21 -8.64 -11.22
C HIS A 239 -20.84 -8.13 -9.82
N GLY A 240 -20.81 -6.81 -9.64
CA GLY A 240 -20.61 -6.14 -8.37
C GLY A 240 -19.16 -5.75 -8.08
N ASP A 241 -18.19 -6.57 -8.50
CA ASP A 241 -16.74 -6.33 -8.34
C ASP A 241 -15.98 -6.54 -9.67
N LEU A 242 -16.47 -5.93 -10.74
CA LEU A 242 -15.88 -6.14 -12.06
C LEU A 242 -14.63 -5.28 -12.28
N HIS A 243 -13.46 -5.89 -12.14
CA HIS A 243 -12.18 -5.33 -12.55
C HIS A 243 -11.47 -6.22 -13.57
N LEU A 244 -10.41 -5.71 -14.20
CA LEU A 244 -9.71 -6.40 -15.29
C LEU A 244 -9.23 -7.82 -14.93
N ASP A 245 -8.84 -8.06 -13.69
CA ASP A 245 -8.38 -9.39 -13.25
C ASP A 245 -9.52 -10.40 -13.01
N ASN A 246 -10.77 -9.94 -12.92
CA ASN A 246 -11.96 -10.78 -12.84
C ASN A 246 -12.53 -11.12 -14.24
N ILE A 247 -11.83 -10.73 -15.31
CA ILE A 247 -12.16 -11.04 -16.69
C ILE A 247 -11.06 -11.94 -17.23
N LEU A 248 -11.38 -13.23 -17.40
CA LEU A 248 -10.49 -14.20 -18.01
C LEU A 248 -10.79 -14.33 -19.50
N VAL A 249 -9.76 -14.35 -20.34
CA VAL A 249 -9.92 -14.43 -21.80
C VAL A 249 -9.01 -15.50 -22.38
N PRO A 250 -9.54 -16.42 -23.20
CA PRO A 250 -8.71 -17.40 -23.87
C PRO A 250 -7.91 -16.79 -25.03
N ARG A 251 -6.76 -17.40 -25.28
CA ARG A 251 -5.88 -17.15 -26.41
C ARG A 251 -5.73 -18.42 -27.23
N GLU A 252 -6.35 -18.42 -28.40
CA GLU A 252 -6.23 -19.52 -29.36
C GLU A 252 -5.21 -19.13 -30.43
N GLU A 253 -4.21 -19.98 -30.66
CA GLU A 253 -3.13 -19.71 -31.63
C GLU A 253 -2.44 -18.35 -31.41
N LYS A 254 -2.32 -17.94 -30.13
CA LYS A 254 -1.78 -16.64 -29.66
C LYS A 254 -2.66 -15.42 -29.99
N LEU A 255 -3.86 -15.62 -30.51
CA LEU A 255 -4.84 -14.57 -30.73
C LEU A 255 -5.82 -14.56 -29.57
N VAL A 256 -5.99 -13.39 -28.95
CA VAL A 256 -7.06 -13.18 -27.96
C VAL A 256 -8.40 -13.40 -28.63
N GLN A 257 -9.30 -14.07 -27.93
CA GLN A 257 -10.69 -14.28 -28.35
C GLN A 257 -11.60 -13.40 -27.49
N PRO A 258 -11.84 -12.13 -27.86
CA PRO A 258 -12.48 -11.17 -26.97
C PRO A 258 -13.90 -11.56 -26.58
N GLN A 259 -14.61 -12.28 -27.47
CA GLN A 259 -15.99 -12.75 -27.25
C GLN A 259 -16.08 -14.03 -26.42
N ALA A 260 -14.96 -14.69 -26.13
CA ALA A 260 -14.93 -15.91 -25.32
C ALA A 260 -14.53 -15.63 -23.87
N TYR A 261 -14.68 -14.38 -23.41
CA TYR A 261 -14.35 -14.00 -22.05
C TYR A 261 -15.20 -14.76 -21.02
N ARG A 262 -14.65 -14.96 -19.82
CA ARG A 262 -15.29 -15.54 -18.65
C ARG A 262 -15.12 -14.61 -17.46
N LEU A 263 -16.21 -14.34 -16.76
CA LEU A 263 -16.23 -13.57 -15.53
C LEU A 263 -16.09 -14.52 -14.33
N ILE A 264 -15.28 -14.11 -13.36
CA ILE A 264 -15.00 -14.86 -12.14
C ILE A 264 -15.20 -13.96 -10.92
N ASP A 265 -15.31 -14.58 -9.74
CA ASP A 265 -15.49 -13.88 -8.46
C ASP A 265 -16.80 -13.08 -8.36
N LEU A 266 -17.92 -13.80 -8.43
CA LEU A 266 -19.28 -13.28 -8.33
C LEU A 266 -19.75 -13.05 -6.88
N CYS A 267 -18.82 -12.86 -5.93
CA CYS A 267 -19.15 -12.77 -4.50
C CYS A 267 -20.04 -11.57 -4.14
N THR A 268 -20.03 -10.53 -4.98
CA THR A 268 -20.84 -9.31 -4.83
C THR A 268 -21.96 -9.20 -5.86
N PHE A 269 -22.26 -10.29 -6.57
CA PHE A 269 -23.34 -10.32 -7.56
C PHE A 269 -24.67 -9.88 -6.94
N ASN A 270 -25.45 -9.16 -7.74
CA ASN A 270 -26.75 -8.66 -7.36
C ASN A 270 -27.70 -8.68 -8.57
N MET A 271 -28.87 -9.33 -8.41
CA MET A 271 -29.91 -9.41 -9.44
C MET A 271 -30.60 -8.08 -9.73
N SER A 272 -30.37 -7.06 -8.89
CA SER A 272 -30.94 -5.73 -9.02
C SER A 272 -29.88 -4.66 -8.73
N ALA A 273 -28.70 -4.83 -9.32
CA ALA A 273 -27.62 -3.84 -9.35
C ALA A 273 -27.96 -2.66 -10.26
N ASP A 274 -27.26 -1.54 -10.07
CA ASP A 274 -27.26 -0.44 -11.02
C ASP A 274 -26.41 -0.78 -12.24
N LEU A 275 -26.98 -0.68 -13.45
CA LEU A 275 -26.28 -1.09 -14.68
C LEU A 275 -24.99 -0.31 -14.95
N GLY A 276 -24.88 0.93 -14.46
CA GLY A 276 -23.65 1.72 -14.58
C GLY A 276 -22.51 1.25 -13.67
N ARG A 277 -22.79 0.46 -12.61
CA ARG A 277 -21.83 0.10 -11.56
C ARG A 277 -20.62 -0.64 -12.12
N ASP A 278 -20.85 -1.76 -12.81
CA ASP A 278 -19.75 -2.61 -13.30
C ASP A 278 -18.94 -1.91 -14.38
N VAL A 279 -19.59 -1.13 -15.25
CA VAL A 279 -18.92 -0.35 -16.29
C VAL A 279 -18.01 0.72 -15.67
N ALA A 280 -18.49 1.42 -14.63
CA ALA A 280 -17.68 2.40 -13.91
C ALA A 280 -16.51 1.74 -13.18
N THR A 281 -16.73 0.61 -12.49
CA THR A 281 -15.68 -0.15 -11.79
C THR A 281 -14.63 -0.68 -12.77
N LEU A 282 -15.04 -1.23 -13.91
CA LEU A 282 -14.13 -1.70 -14.95
C LEU A 282 -13.29 -0.56 -15.51
N LEU A 283 -13.93 0.59 -15.83
CA LEU A 283 -13.22 1.76 -16.33
C LEU A 283 -12.18 2.26 -15.32
N LEU A 284 -12.59 2.48 -14.07
CA LEU A 284 -11.70 3.05 -13.05
C LEU A 284 -10.59 2.08 -12.65
N SER A 285 -10.87 0.79 -12.51
CA SER A 285 -9.83 -0.23 -12.26
C SER A 285 -8.80 -0.31 -13.38
N ALA A 286 -9.23 -0.20 -14.64
CA ALA A 286 -8.34 -0.17 -15.78
C ALA A 286 -7.45 1.08 -15.84
N LEU A 287 -7.85 2.16 -15.18
CA LEU A 287 -7.10 3.42 -15.11
C LEU A 287 -6.10 3.46 -13.92
N VAL A 288 -6.29 2.64 -12.88
CA VAL A 288 -5.41 2.63 -11.69
C VAL A 288 -3.92 2.52 -12.05
N PRO A 289 -3.46 1.62 -12.94
CA PRO A 289 -2.05 1.50 -13.26
C PRO A 289 -1.43 2.77 -13.87
N TYR A 290 -2.22 3.62 -14.53
CA TYR A 290 -1.74 4.89 -15.09
C TYR A 290 -1.69 6.01 -14.04
N LEU A 291 -2.52 5.92 -13.00
CA LEU A 291 -2.57 6.89 -11.91
C LEU A 291 -1.51 6.61 -10.84
N ASP A 292 -1.21 5.34 -10.59
CA ASP A 292 -0.24 4.85 -9.58
C ASP A 292 1.13 4.47 -10.17
N HIS A 293 1.40 4.88 -11.42
CA HIS A 293 2.68 4.63 -12.06
C HIS A 293 3.83 5.41 -11.37
N GLU A 294 5.04 4.82 -11.36
CA GLU A 294 6.25 5.41 -10.73
C GLU A 294 6.60 6.80 -11.28
N GLN A 295 6.24 7.05 -12.54
CA GLN A 295 6.27 8.37 -13.16
C GLN A 295 4.87 8.97 -13.07
N GLU A 296 4.70 9.93 -12.16
CA GLU A 296 3.44 10.62 -11.98
C GLU A 296 3.00 11.29 -13.29
N LEU A 297 1.78 11.01 -13.75
CA LEU A 297 1.21 11.74 -14.90
C LEU A 297 1.25 13.26 -14.60
N PRO A 298 1.71 14.09 -15.55
CA PRO A 298 1.72 15.54 -15.34
C PRO A 298 0.33 16.05 -14.95
N HIS A 299 0.28 17.05 -14.08
CA HIS A 299 -0.97 17.60 -13.53
C HIS A 299 -2.00 17.93 -14.62
N ASP A 300 -1.56 18.54 -15.73
CA ASP A 300 -2.42 18.89 -16.86
C ASP A 300 -3.04 17.66 -17.55
N GLN A 301 -2.31 16.54 -17.62
CA GLN A 301 -2.82 15.29 -18.16
C GLN A 301 -3.79 14.60 -17.19
N ARG A 302 -3.50 14.63 -15.88
CA ARG A 302 -4.41 14.11 -14.84
C ARG A 302 -5.74 14.86 -14.84
N HIS A 303 -5.68 16.18 -14.97
CA HIS A 303 -6.86 17.02 -15.08
C HIS A 303 -7.61 16.76 -16.40
N ALA A 304 -6.91 16.70 -17.54
CA ALA A 304 -7.53 16.41 -18.83
C ALA A 304 -8.22 15.04 -18.84
N LEU A 305 -7.59 14.01 -18.26
CA LEU A 305 -8.16 12.67 -18.13
C LEU A 305 -9.45 12.69 -17.31
N LEU A 306 -9.42 13.33 -16.14
CA LEU A 306 -10.59 13.48 -15.29
C LEU A 306 -11.74 14.15 -16.05
N ARG A 307 -11.46 15.27 -16.73
CA ARG A 307 -12.47 16.00 -17.51
C ARG A 307 -13.01 15.15 -18.65
N PHE A 308 -12.15 14.45 -19.38
CA PHE A 308 -12.55 13.59 -20.49
C PHE A 308 -13.42 12.40 -20.05
N ILE A 309 -13.20 11.86 -18.84
CA ILE A 309 -14.03 10.80 -18.28
C ILE A 309 -15.42 11.32 -17.91
N VAL A 310 -15.52 12.52 -17.33
CA VAL A 310 -16.81 13.10 -16.89
C VAL A 310 -17.59 13.64 -18.09
N ASP A 311 -16.98 14.51 -18.88
CA ASP A 311 -17.57 15.18 -20.03
C ASP A 311 -16.62 15.07 -21.23
N PRO A 312 -16.77 14.01 -22.06
CA PRO A 312 -15.83 13.72 -23.13
C PRO A 312 -15.83 14.81 -24.21
N ASP A 313 -14.75 15.58 -24.26
CA ASP A 313 -14.50 16.63 -25.26
C ASP A 313 -13.17 16.39 -26.00
N ALA A 314 -13.12 16.79 -27.28
CA ALA A 314 -11.94 16.60 -28.13
C ALA A 314 -10.70 17.34 -27.63
N ALA A 315 -10.86 18.52 -27.00
CA ALA A 315 -9.75 19.30 -26.47
C ALA A 315 -9.14 18.64 -25.23
N HIS A 316 -9.95 18.00 -24.39
CA HIS A 316 -9.44 17.19 -23.28
C HIS A 316 -8.75 15.92 -23.78
N ARG A 317 -9.35 15.25 -24.77
CA ARG A 317 -8.77 14.06 -25.40
C ARG A 317 -7.35 14.29 -25.93
N ALA A 318 -7.12 15.43 -26.61
CA ALA A 318 -5.83 15.77 -27.20
C ALA A 318 -4.69 16.00 -26.18
N ARG A 319 -5.00 16.10 -24.89
CA ARG A 319 -4.03 16.34 -23.81
C ARG A 319 -3.73 15.10 -22.96
N ILE A 320 -4.32 13.96 -23.30
CA ILE A 320 -4.14 12.70 -22.59
C ILE A 320 -3.26 11.78 -23.44
N VAL A 321 -2.50 10.91 -22.78
CA VAL A 321 -1.80 9.80 -23.44
C VAL A 321 -2.79 9.04 -24.36
N PRO A 322 -2.48 8.86 -25.67
CA PRO A 322 -3.42 8.32 -26.64
C PRO A 322 -4.08 7.01 -26.21
N GLU A 323 -3.29 6.08 -25.67
CA GLU A 323 -3.72 4.78 -25.18
C GLU A 323 -4.80 4.93 -24.10
N THR A 324 -4.57 5.76 -23.09
CA THR A 324 -5.54 6.01 -22.02
C THR A 324 -6.83 6.66 -22.56
N ALA A 325 -6.70 7.60 -23.49
CA ALA A 325 -7.85 8.23 -24.13
C ALA A 325 -8.69 7.24 -24.96
N GLU A 326 -8.04 6.33 -25.66
CA GLU A 326 -8.70 5.29 -26.45
C GLU A 326 -9.45 4.28 -25.58
N LEU A 327 -8.89 3.89 -24.44
CA LEU A 327 -9.58 3.01 -23.49
C LEU A 327 -10.87 3.66 -22.97
N VAL A 328 -10.79 4.91 -22.49
CA VAL A 328 -11.97 5.66 -22.02
C VAL A 328 -13.01 5.80 -23.13
N ALA A 329 -12.58 6.17 -24.35
CA ALA A 329 -13.47 6.31 -25.49
C ALA A 329 -14.14 4.97 -25.86
N THR A 330 -13.40 3.86 -25.79
CA THR A 330 -13.89 2.52 -26.10
C THR A 330 -14.98 2.09 -25.13
N VAL A 331 -14.74 2.22 -23.82
CA VAL A 331 -15.75 1.90 -22.79
C VAL A 331 -17.01 2.74 -22.99
N ARG A 332 -16.85 4.06 -23.13
CA ARG A 332 -18.00 4.97 -23.26
C ARG A 332 -18.78 4.73 -24.55
N HIS A 333 -18.10 4.46 -25.66
CA HIS A 333 -18.75 4.19 -26.94
C HIS A 333 -19.50 2.86 -26.90
N ALA A 334 -18.86 1.79 -26.43
CA ALA A 334 -19.48 0.48 -26.25
C ALA A 334 -20.75 0.55 -25.39
N ALA A 335 -20.68 1.27 -24.27
CA ALA A 335 -21.82 1.47 -23.40
C ALA A 335 -22.96 2.27 -24.06
N ARG A 336 -22.63 3.34 -24.80
CA ARG A 336 -23.64 4.12 -25.54
C ARG A 336 -24.33 3.32 -26.62
N GLU A 337 -23.58 2.49 -27.36
CA GLU A 337 -24.16 1.59 -28.37
C GLU A 337 -25.10 0.58 -27.73
N ALA A 338 -24.66 -0.08 -26.65
CA ALA A 338 -25.48 -1.06 -25.93
C ALA A 338 -26.74 -0.44 -25.31
N MET A 339 -26.67 0.81 -24.87
CA MET A 339 -27.78 1.55 -24.24
C MET A 339 -28.55 2.44 -25.22
N THR A 340 -28.55 2.09 -26.51
CA THR A 340 -29.37 2.76 -27.52
C THR A 340 -30.84 2.74 -27.12
N GLY A 341 -31.52 3.89 -27.21
CA GLY A 341 -32.89 4.07 -26.71
C GLY A 341 -32.98 4.54 -25.25
N TRP A 342 -31.90 4.40 -24.47
CA TRP A 342 -31.80 4.80 -23.07
C TRP A 342 -30.82 5.95 -22.81
N GLY A 343 -30.41 6.69 -23.85
CA GLY A 343 -29.28 7.62 -23.81
C GLY A 343 -29.29 8.62 -22.63
N ASP A 344 -30.38 9.38 -22.45
CA ASP A 344 -30.47 10.40 -21.40
C ASP A 344 -30.46 9.80 -19.97
N PRO A 345 -31.30 8.79 -19.64
CA PRO A 345 -31.19 8.08 -18.36
C PRO A 345 -29.82 7.44 -18.14
N TRP A 346 -29.27 6.77 -19.15
CA TRP A 346 -27.98 6.10 -19.07
C TRP A 346 -26.84 7.06 -18.78
N GLU A 347 -26.74 8.18 -19.49
CA GLU A 347 -25.65 9.14 -19.29
C GLU A 347 -25.66 9.73 -17.87
N ARG A 348 -26.84 10.01 -17.31
CA ARG A 348 -26.96 10.46 -15.91
C ARG A 348 -26.60 9.37 -14.92
N GLN A 349 -27.10 8.15 -15.15
CA GLN A 349 -26.79 7.01 -14.29
C GLN A 349 -25.30 6.64 -14.34
N PHE A 350 -24.67 6.64 -15.51
CA PHE A 350 -23.24 6.37 -15.65
C PHE A 350 -22.41 7.38 -14.85
N LEU A 351 -22.76 8.66 -14.87
CA LEU A 351 -22.09 9.67 -14.04
C LEU A 351 -22.32 9.45 -12.53
N LEU A 352 -23.51 9.00 -12.12
CA LEU A 352 -23.78 8.61 -10.74
C LEU A 352 -22.97 7.39 -10.31
N SER A 353 -22.92 6.35 -11.14
CA SER A 353 -22.08 5.17 -10.91
C SER A 353 -20.61 5.55 -10.88
N LEU A 354 -20.15 6.43 -11.76
CA LEU A 354 -18.80 6.97 -11.76
C LEU A 354 -18.48 7.69 -10.44
N MET A 355 -19.41 8.52 -9.96
CA MET A 355 -19.28 9.20 -8.67
C MET A 355 -19.21 8.21 -7.50
N ALA A 356 -20.11 7.22 -7.46
CA ALA A 356 -20.13 6.19 -6.42
C ALA A 356 -18.85 5.35 -6.44
N THR A 357 -18.46 4.83 -7.60
CA THR A 357 -17.25 4.03 -7.75
C THR A 357 -16.00 4.84 -7.44
N ALA A 358 -15.91 6.10 -7.86
CA ALA A 358 -14.77 6.95 -7.52
C ALA A 358 -14.67 7.17 -6.00
N LEU A 359 -15.78 7.41 -5.30
CA LEU A 359 -15.80 7.45 -3.83
C LEU A 359 -15.36 6.12 -3.23
N ARG A 360 -15.84 4.97 -3.74
CA ARG A 360 -15.41 3.65 -3.28
C ARG A 360 -13.90 3.45 -3.45
N PHE A 361 -13.32 3.88 -4.57
CA PHE A 361 -11.88 3.74 -4.83
C PHE A 361 -11.02 4.57 -3.88
N THR A 362 -11.56 5.63 -3.26
CA THR A 362 -10.83 6.34 -2.20
C THR A 362 -10.63 5.49 -0.94
N THR A 363 -11.33 4.35 -0.82
CA THR A 363 -11.22 3.45 0.33
C THR A 363 -10.17 2.35 0.15
N TYR A 364 -9.63 2.18 -1.07
CA TYR A 364 -8.69 1.10 -1.36
C TYR A 364 -7.26 1.49 -0.99
N THR A 365 -6.71 0.80 0.01
CA THR A 365 -5.38 1.08 0.57
C THR A 365 -4.22 0.73 -0.36
N LYS A 366 -4.45 -0.13 -1.36
CA LYS A 366 -3.46 -0.43 -2.41
C LYS A 366 -3.30 0.72 -3.41
N ILE A 367 -4.23 1.68 -3.44
CA ILE A 367 -4.15 2.87 -4.29
C ILE A 367 -3.38 3.95 -3.52
N SER A 368 -2.41 4.59 -4.18
CA SER A 368 -1.63 5.67 -3.58
C SER A 368 -2.54 6.81 -3.08
N GLU A 369 -2.07 7.60 -2.11
CA GLU A 369 -2.82 8.79 -1.66
C GLU A 369 -3.14 9.73 -2.82
N ALA A 370 -2.18 9.99 -3.71
CA ALA A 370 -2.40 10.81 -4.90
C ALA A 370 -3.49 10.23 -5.82
N GLY A 371 -3.51 8.91 -6.01
CA GLY A 371 -4.58 8.21 -6.73
C GLY A 371 -5.94 8.35 -6.04
N ARG A 372 -6.01 8.11 -4.73
CA ARG A 372 -7.24 8.27 -3.92
C ARG A 372 -7.76 9.70 -3.94
N THR A 373 -6.88 10.70 -3.85
CA THR A 373 -7.25 12.12 -3.99
C THR A 373 -7.74 12.43 -5.41
N TRP A 374 -7.13 11.87 -6.45
CA TRP A 374 -7.61 12.01 -7.82
C TRP A 374 -9.02 11.43 -7.98
N PHE A 375 -9.32 10.28 -7.38
CA PHE A 375 -10.68 9.71 -7.37
C PHE A 375 -11.68 10.58 -6.58
N ALA A 376 -11.27 11.19 -5.47
CA ALA A 376 -12.13 12.15 -4.75
C ALA A 376 -12.46 13.38 -5.61
N ARG A 377 -11.49 13.89 -6.39
CA ARG A 377 -11.74 14.94 -7.39
C ARG A 377 -12.71 14.44 -8.46
N LEU A 378 -12.46 13.25 -9.04
CA LEU A 378 -13.34 12.67 -10.05
C LEU A 378 -14.80 12.59 -9.56
N ALA A 379 -15.03 12.16 -8.32
CA ALA A 379 -16.34 12.13 -7.71
C ALA A 379 -17.00 13.51 -7.63
N ALA A 380 -16.25 14.56 -7.25
CA ALA A 380 -16.76 15.93 -7.18
C ALA A 380 -17.14 16.47 -8.58
N HIS A 381 -16.33 16.18 -9.60
CA HIS A 381 -16.64 16.61 -10.97
C HIS A 381 -17.81 15.82 -11.57
N ALA A 382 -17.88 14.50 -11.35
CA ALA A 382 -19.01 13.68 -11.77
C ALA A 382 -20.31 14.15 -11.09
N GLY A 383 -20.28 14.40 -9.78
CA GLY A 383 -21.40 14.97 -9.04
C GLY A 383 -21.83 16.35 -9.57
N GLY A 384 -20.87 17.23 -9.87
CA GLY A 384 -21.15 18.52 -10.50
C GLY A 384 -21.86 18.40 -11.83
N GLU A 385 -21.42 17.46 -12.68
CA GLU A 385 -22.02 17.21 -13.99
C GLU A 385 -23.42 16.60 -13.87
N VAL A 386 -23.64 15.66 -12.93
CA VAL A 386 -24.98 15.11 -12.65
C VAL A 386 -25.94 16.22 -12.27
N LEU A 387 -25.56 17.09 -11.32
CA LEU A 387 -26.43 18.19 -10.89
C LEU A 387 -26.69 19.18 -12.02
N PHE A 388 -25.69 19.50 -12.83
CA PHE A 388 -25.83 20.38 -14.00
C PHE A 388 -26.83 19.81 -15.02
N ARG A 389 -26.72 18.53 -15.38
CA ARG A 389 -27.62 17.85 -16.34
C ARG A 389 -29.04 17.59 -15.79
N SER A 390 -29.22 17.78 -14.49
CA SER A 390 -30.48 17.53 -13.77
C SER A 390 -31.17 18.82 -13.34
N ALA A 391 -30.50 19.97 -13.44
CA ALA A 391 -31.11 21.26 -13.18
C ALA A 391 -32.16 21.59 -14.25
N GLU A 392 -33.40 21.86 -13.83
CA GLU A 392 -34.39 22.48 -14.70
C GLU A 392 -33.87 23.86 -15.16
N LYS A 393 -34.08 24.21 -16.44
CA LYS A 393 -33.60 25.46 -17.04
C LYS A 393 -34.00 26.67 -16.16
N GLY A 394 -33.09 27.17 -15.33
CA GLY A 394 -33.36 28.34 -14.49
C GLY A 394 -32.56 28.48 -13.18
N ILE A 395 -31.94 27.42 -12.65
CA ILE A 395 -31.16 27.51 -11.39
C ILE A 395 -29.68 27.27 -11.68
N GLY A 396 -28.84 28.25 -11.31
CA GLY A 396 -27.42 28.39 -11.66
C GLY A 396 -26.47 27.29 -11.17
N ALA A 397 -26.64 26.07 -11.67
CA ALA A 397 -25.80 24.89 -11.42
C ALA A 397 -24.63 24.74 -12.42
N ARG A 398 -24.18 25.82 -13.07
CA ARG A 398 -22.95 25.75 -13.87
C ARG A 398 -21.76 25.66 -12.90
N PRO A 399 -20.74 24.82 -13.14
CA PRO A 399 -19.45 24.99 -12.47
C PRO A 399 -18.98 26.42 -12.73
N TRP A 400 -18.95 27.26 -11.70
CA TRP A 400 -18.55 28.64 -11.85
C TRP A 400 -17.02 28.68 -11.95
N PRO A 401 -16.44 29.28 -13.00
CA PRO A 401 -15.01 29.57 -13.02
C PRO A 401 -14.67 30.48 -11.84
N LEU A 402 -13.60 30.17 -11.11
CA LEU A 402 -13.13 30.96 -9.97
C LEU A 402 -11.72 31.47 -10.16
N GLU A 403 -11.39 32.49 -9.36
CA GLU A 403 -10.03 33.05 -9.24
C GLU A 403 -9.00 31.93 -8.96
N LEU A 404 -7.91 31.95 -9.73
CA LEU A 404 -6.78 31.03 -9.64
C LEU A 404 -6.24 30.99 -8.20
N GLY A 405 -6.09 29.78 -7.63
CA GLY A 405 -5.35 29.56 -6.38
C GLY A 405 -6.11 28.93 -5.20
N LYS A 406 -7.42 28.65 -5.33
CA LYS A 406 -8.17 27.86 -4.31
C LYS A 406 -8.42 26.44 -4.79
N ASP A 407 -7.86 25.47 -4.08
CA ASP A 407 -8.13 24.05 -4.28
C ASP A 407 -8.41 23.39 -2.91
N SER A 408 -9.64 22.92 -2.75
CA SER A 408 -10.14 22.20 -1.56
C SER A 408 -9.38 20.90 -1.30
N PHE A 409 -8.76 20.33 -2.34
CA PHE A 409 -7.92 19.14 -2.24
C PHE A 409 -6.42 19.50 -2.08
N SER A 410 -6.02 20.78 -2.23
CA SER A 410 -4.66 21.26 -1.95
C SER A 410 -4.38 21.50 -0.46
N LEU A 411 -5.43 21.75 0.34
CA LEU A 411 -5.33 21.74 1.81
C LEU A 411 -5.08 20.33 2.37
N ALA A 412 -5.34 19.29 1.58
CA ALA A 412 -4.91 17.92 1.89
C ALA A 412 -3.40 17.74 1.59
N ALA A 413 -2.86 18.32 0.51
CA ALA A 413 -1.42 18.25 0.23
C ALA A 413 -0.52 18.95 1.28
N SER A 414 -1.08 19.88 2.07
CA SER A 414 -0.36 20.64 3.11
C SER A 414 -0.79 20.32 4.56
N PHE A 415 -1.95 19.67 4.78
CA PHE A 415 -2.44 19.32 6.13
C PHE A 415 -3.12 17.93 6.25
N ALA A 416 -3.18 17.09 5.20
CA ALA A 416 -3.69 15.71 5.30
C ALA A 416 -2.81 14.83 6.20
N LYS A 417 -1.54 15.21 6.43
CA LYS A 417 -0.63 14.58 7.39
C LYS A 417 -1.09 14.65 8.86
N VAL A 418 -2.08 15.48 9.22
CA VAL A 418 -2.41 15.81 10.61
C VAL A 418 -3.68 15.11 11.15
N ASN A 419 -4.59 14.60 10.30
CA ASN A 419 -5.90 14.12 10.75
C ASN A 419 -6.19 12.61 10.57
N GLN A 420 -5.36 11.87 9.81
CA GLN A 420 -5.40 10.40 9.74
C GLN A 420 -4.98 9.75 11.08
N ALA A 421 -4.08 10.42 11.82
CA ALA A 421 -3.49 10.00 13.10
C ALA A 421 -4.45 9.94 14.31
N ALA A 422 -5.69 10.43 14.19
CA ALA A 422 -6.65 10.40 15.31
C ALA A 422 -7.60 9.20 15.27
N ARG A 423 -7.76 8.54 14.10
CA ARG A 423 -8.73 7.46 13.90
C ARG A 423 -8.12 6.06 13.86
N GLU A 424 -6.82 5.95 13.61
CA GLU A 424 -6.08 4.67 13.69
C GLU A 424 -5.77 4.21 15.14
N ARG A 425 -6.07 5.05 16.16
CA ARG A 425 -5.77 4.92 17.60
C ARG A 425 -6.20 3.63 18.35
N ALA A 426 -6.63 2.56 17.66
CA ALA A 426 -6.84 1.25 18.28
C ALA A 426 -6.53 0.04 17.36
N ALA A 427 -6.22 0.24 16.08
CA ALA A 427 -5.82 -0.82 15.14
C ALA A 427 -4.37 -0.64 14.64
N GLU A 428 -3.62 0.24 15.32
CA GLU A 428 -2.50 1.09 14.86
C GLU A 428 -1.15 0.39 14.65
N PHE A 429 -1.12 -0.93 14.50
CA PHE A 429 0.11 -1.64 14.16
C PHE A 429 -0.15 -2.74 13.13
N VAL A 430 0.18 -2.45 11.87
CA VAL A 430 0.23 -3.42 10.79
C VAL A 430 1.69 -3.57 10.34
N PRO A 431 2.35 -4.69 10.63
CA PRO A 431 3.70 -4.91 10.15
C PRO A 431 3.66 -5.31 8.68
N ASP A 432 3.67 -4.33 7.78
CA ASP A 432 3.32 -4.59 6.38
C ASP A 432 4.46 -5.10 5.49
N VAL A 433 5.71 -5.16 5.99
CA VAL A 433 6.83 -5.31 5.05
C VAL A 433 7.96 -6.19 5.56
N VAL A 434 7.94 -7.46 5.15
CA VAL A 434 9.13 -8.32 5.10
C VAL A 434 9.80 -8.07 3.75
N PRO A 435 11.12 -7.78 3.67
CA PRO A 435 11.81 -7.59 2.40
C PRO A 435 11.51 -8.72 1.41
N ARG A 436 10.78 -8.40 0.33
CA ARG A 436 10.19 -9.42 -0.56
C ARG A 436 11.14 -9.87 -1.66
N ARG A 437 12.09 -9.03 -2.08
CA ARG A 437 12.95 -9.32 -3.24
C ARG A 437 14.34 -8.71 -3.10
N ARG A 438 15.37 -9.56 -3.20
CA ARG A 438 16.75 -9.11 -3.41
C ARG A 438 16.88 -8.51 -4.81
N LEU A 439 17.35 -7.27 -4.91
CA LEU A 439 17.55 -6.60 -6.20
C LEU A 439 18.91 -6.99 -6.78
N TRP A 440 19.96 -6.83 -5.99
CA TRP A 440 21.33 -7.23 -6.33
C TRP A 440 22.19 -7.27 -5.07
N ASP A 441 23.40 -7.80 -5.22
CA ASP A 441 24.45 -7.77 -4.21
C ASP A 441 25.84 -7.66 -4.83
N THR A 442 26.79 -7.13 -4.07
CA THR A 442 28.18 -6.97 -4.48
C THR A 442 29.12 -7.11 -3.28
N HIS A 443 30.43 -7.09 -3.51
CA HIS A 443 31.44 -6.98 -2.46
C HIS A 443 32.09 -5.60 -2.46
N THR A 444 32.19 -5.00 -1.28
CA THR A 444 32.92 -3.75 -1.00
C THR A 444 34.44 -3.95 -1.03
N GLY A 445 34.94 -5.15 -1.31
CA GLY A 445 36.36 -5.44 -1.56
C GLY A 445 37.22 -5.73 -0.32
N ALA A 446 36.73 -5.54 0.91
CA ALA A 446 37.40 -6.02 2.11
C ALA A 446 36.41 -6.28 3.27
N PRO A 447 36.63 -7.33 4.09
CA PRO A 447 35.91 -7.53 5.34
C PRO A 447 36.15 -6.36 6.30
N ASP A 448 35.07 -5.74 6.76
CA ASP A 448 35.13 -4.65 7.73
C ASP A 448 33.89 -4.65 8.62
N ALA A 449 34.08 -4.96 9.90
CA ALA A 449 33.00 -5.02 10.88
C ALA A 449 32.54 -3.64 11.39
N LEU A 450 33.24 -2.56 11.00
CA LEU A 450 32.91 -1.18 11.36
C LEU A 450 32.41 -0.38 10.15
N ALA A 451 32.26 -1.02 8.99
CA ALA A 451 31.77 -0.35 7.81
C ALA A 451 30.29 0.03 7.94
N VAL A 452 29.93 1.16 7.34
CA VAL A 452 28.60 1.77 7.42
C VAL A 452 27.99 1.82 6.03
N VAL A 453 26.69 1.61 5.93
CA VAL A 453 25.91 1.72 4.70
C VAL A 453 24.89 2.86 4.80
N GLY A 454 24.61 3.49 3.67
CA GLY A 454 23.55 4.49 3.56
C GLY A 454 23.13 4.73 2.12
N PHE A 455 21.94 5.29 1.95
CA PHE A 455 21.44 5.73 0.66
C PHE A 455 21.73 7.21 0.46
N GLY A 456 22.17 7.56 -0.75
CA GLY A 456 22.26 8.93 -1.24
C GLY A 456 21.06 9.29 -2.13
N PRO A 457 21.03 10.52 -2.68
CA PRO A 457 20.00 10.92 -3.64
C PRO A 457 20.14 10.13 -4.95
N ASP A 458 19.11 10.25 -5.81
CA ASP A 458 19.04 9.64 -7.14
C ASP A 458 19.26 8.12 -7.15
N ASP A 459 18.70 7.45 -6.13
CA ASP A 459 18.80 6.01 -5.96
C ASP A 459 20.27 5.55 -5.98
N THR A 460 21.11 6.17 -5.14
CA THR A 460 22.49 5.71 -4.92
C THR A 460 22.64 5.04 -3.57
N VAL A 461 23.51 4.03 -3.49
CA VAL A 461 23.89 3.36 -2.24
C VAL A 461 25.39 3.52 -2.03
N MET A 462 25.79 3.77 -0.79
CA MET A 462 27.18 4.00 -0.42
C MET A 462 27.58 3.12 0.75
N ALA A 463 28.81 2.62 0.73
CA ALA A 463 29.45 1.93 1.84
C ALA A 463 30.70 2.71 2.25
N ILE A 464 30.87 2.91 3.55
CA ILE A 464 31.98 3.66 4.15
C ILE A 464 32.80 2.70 5.00
N ASP A 465 34.07 2.50 4.69
CA ASP A 465 34.97 1.63 5.46
C ASP A 465 35.45 2.29 6.77
N SER A 466 36.11 1.50 7.62
CA SER A 466 36.67 1.92 8.91
C SER A 466 37.81 2.93 8.80
N GLU A 467 38.30 3.26 7.61
CA GLU A 467 39.28 4.32 7.37
C GLU A 467 38.61 5.58 6.77
N GLY A 468 37.30 5.53 6.53
CA GLY A 468 36.50 6.60 5.94
C GLY A 468 36.52 6.61 4.41
N GLY A 469 36.96 5.52 3.77
CA GLY A 469 36.88 5.33 2.33
C GLY A 469 35.45 5.06 1.90
N VAL A 470 35.03 5.67 0.79
CA VAL A 470 33.65 5.60 0.31
C VAL A 470 33.61 4.82 -0.99
N ARG A 471 32.77 3.78 -1.04
CA ARG A 471 32.38 3.11 -2.28
C ARG A 471 30.92 3.39 -2.58
N ARG A 472 30.60 3.52 -3.87
CA ARG A 472 29.29 3.99 -4.32
C ARG A 472 28.78 3.14 -5.47
N TRP A 473 27.47 2.93 -5.48
CA TRP A 473 26.76 2.26 -6.55
C TRP A 473 25.44 3.00 -6.80
N THR A 474 24.90 2.85 -8.01
CA THR A 474 23.47 3.07 -8.26
C THR A 474 22.67 1.93 -7.62
N VAL A 475 21.38 2.14 -7.36
CA VAL A 475 20.44 1.11 -6.88
C VAL A 475 20.19 0.03 -7.94
N ALA A 476 20.64 0.23 -9.18
CA ALA A 476 20.71 -0.83 -10.20
C ALA A 476 22.01 -1.66 -10.14
N GLY A 477 22.95 -1.33 -9.24
CA GLY A 477 24.21 -2.04 -9.03
C GLY A 477 25.40 -1.52 -9.84
N GLY A 478 25.24 -0.46 -10.64
CA GLY A 478 26.35 0.15 -11.38
C GLY A 478 27.30 0.92 -10.46
N GLU A 479 28.59 0.63 -10.52
CA GLU A 479 29.63 1.30 -9.71
C GLU A 479 29.78 2.78 -10.05
N LEU A 480 30.00 3.60 -9.01
CA LEU A 480 30.23 5.04 -9.11
C LEU A 480 31.58 5.42 -8.46
N PRO A 481 32.23 6.52 -8.90
CA PRO A 481 33.48 6.98 -8.32
C PRO A 481 33.37 7.24 -6.81
N GLY A 482 34.31 6.67 -6.06
CA GLY A 482 34.43 6.75 -4.61
C GLY A 482 35.70 7.45 -4.12
N THR A 483 36.05 7.26 -2.85
CA THR A 483 37.29 7.74 -2.22
C THR A 483 37.96 6.63 -1.43
N THR A 484 39.28 6.72 -1.28
CA THR A 484 40.03 5.85 -0.37
C THR A 484 40.04 6.42 1.05
N GLY A 485 39.99 5.54 2.05
CA GLY A 485 40.11 5.91 3.44
C GLY A 485 41.50 6.42 3.83
N ARG A 486 41.61 6.96 5.04
CA ARG A 486 42.88 7.35 5.66
C ARG A 486 42.89 7.08 7.15
N ALA A 487 44.09 6.84 7.68
CA ALA A 487 44.32 6.69 9.11
C ALA A 487 44.02 8.00 9.89
N PRO A 488 43.68 7.92 11.19
CA PRO A 488 43.46 6.69 11.98
C PRO A 488 42.10 6.05 11.69
N ARG A 489 41.98 4.75 11.97
CA ARG A 489 40.70 4.03 11.88
C ARG A 489 39.64 4.62 12.81
N LEU A 490 38.40 4.62 12.32
CA LEU A 490 37.21 4.96 13.07
C LEU A 490 37.06 3.95 14.22
N GLN A 491 36.79 4.46 15.42
CA GLN A 491 36.76 3.62 16.62
C GLN A 491 35.41 2.88 16.77
N LEU A 492 34.35 3.38 16.13
CA LEU A 492 32.97 2.87 16.19
C LEU A 492 32.23 3.15 14.88
N GLY A 493 31.27 2.28 14.51
CA GLY A 493 30.39 2.46 13.34
C GLY A 493 29.41 3.65 13.42
N HIS A 494 29.46 4.47 14.48
CA HIS A 494 28.67 5.72 14.60
C HIS A 494 29.50 6.98 14.31
N GLN A 495 30.59 6.83 13.56
CA GLN A 495 31.49 7.92 13.17
C GLN A 495 31.44 8.24 11.68
N SER A 496 30.54 7.62 10.92
CA SER A 496 30.32 7.97 9.52
C SER A 496 28.83 7.97 9.17
N LEU A 497 28.44 8.84 8.23
CA LEU A 497 27.06 9.01 7.77
C LEU A 497 27.01 9.28 6.28
N VAL A 498 25.92 8.86 5.64
CA VAL A 498 25.56 9.20 4.26
C VAL A 498 24.31 10.09 4.31
N ALA A 499 24.36 11.24 3.63
CA ALA A 499 23.19 12.08 3.44
C ALA A 499 22.31 11.50 2.32
N SER A 500 20.99 11.45 2.50
CA SER A 500 20.07 10.90 1.49
C SER A 500 19.65 11.91 0.42
N LEU A 501 19.90 13.21 0.65
CA LEU A 501 19.45 14.31 -0.22
C LEU A 501 20.58 15.01 -0.93
N THR A 502 21.73 15.01 -0.30
CA THR A 502 22.96 15.46 -0.92
C THR A 502 23.83 14.24 -1.10
N HIS A 503 24.57 14.16 -2.19
CA HIS A 503 25.56 13.10 -2.37
C HIS A 503 26.75 13.35 -1.41
N THR A 504 26.53 13.32 -0.10
CA THR A 504 27.48 13.78 0.90
C THR A 504 27.76 12.67 1.91
N VAL A 505 29.03 12.51 2.24
CA VAL A 505 29.50 11.62 3.30
C VAL A 505 30.16 12.43 4.39
N LEU A 506 29.82 12.08 5.63
CA LEU A 506 30.44 12.61 6.83
C LEU A 506 31.31 11.56 7.48
N VAL A 507 32.47 11.97 7.99
CA VAL A 507 33.34 11.15 8.83
C VAL A 507 33.80 11.97 10.03
N ALA A 508 33.36 11.58 11.23
CA ALA A 508 33.79 12.16 12.49
C ALA A 508 35.12 11.54 12.93
N ARG A 509 36.13 12.38 13.06
CA ARG A 509 37.45 12.03 13.61
C ARG A 509 37.66 12.74 14.95
N PRO A 510 38.69 12.35 15.73
CA PRO A 510 39.01 13.08 16.95
C PRO A 510 39.15 14.58 16.68
N LYS A 511 38.31 15.40 17.33
CA LYS A 511 38.29 16.88 17.25
C LYS A 511 37.92 17.50 15.90
N GLN A 512 37.49 16.72 14.91
CA GLN A 512 37.10 17.28 13.61
C GLN A 512 36.06 16.43 12.89
N LEU A 513 35.27 17.07 12.04
CA LEU A 513 34.34 16.43 11.12
C LEU A 513 34.82 16.65 9.69
N GLU A 514 34.92 15.56 8.93
CA GLU A 514 35.22 15.58 7.51
C GLU A 514 33.92 15.48 6.72
N ILE A 515 33.75 16.37 5.74
CA ILE A 515 32.58 16.41 4.85
C ILE A 515 33.08 16.23 3.42
N THR A 516 32.56 15.25 2.70
CA THR A 516 32.91 14.98 1.30
C THR A 516 31.65 14.96 0.47
N HIS A 517 31.57 15.84 -0.53
CA HIS A 517 30.48 15.83 -1.50
C HIS A 517 30.86 15.04 -2.75
N PHE A 518 29.88 14.46 -3.41
CA PHE A 518 30.02 13.65 -4.60
C PHE A 518 29.01 14.10 -5.66
N PRO A 519 29.20 15.27 -6.30
CA PRO A 519 28.25 15.78 -7.28
C PRO A 519 28.07 14.77 -8.43
N GLN A 520 26.87 14.69 -9.00
CA GLN A 520 26.53 13.76 -10.08
C GLN A 520 27.59 13.77 -11.18
N GLY A 521 28.09 12.58 -11.55
CA GLY A 521 29.05 12.40 -12.65
C GLY A 521 30.47 12.93 -12.40
N SER A 522 30.79 13.41 -11.20
CA SER A 522 32.11 13.98 -10.88
C SER A 522 32.80 13.26 -9.71
N GLY A 523 34.10 13.54 -9.54
CA GLY A 523 34.89 13.02 -8.42
C GLY A 523 34.51 13.65 -7.07
N ALA A 524 35.09 13.11 -6.00
CA ALA A 524 34.85 13.60 -4.65
C ALA A 524 35.39 15.02 -4.44
N ILE A 525 34.59 15.86 -3.78
CA ILE A 525 34.94 17.23 -3.39
C ILE A 525 35.00 17.28 -1.84
N PRO A 526 36.19 17.17 -1.23
CA PRO A 526 36.34 17.33 0.21
C PRO A 526 36.15 18.79 0.61
N ARG A 527 35.46 19.04 1.72
CA ARG A 527 35.39 20.35 2.38
C ARG A 527 36.48 20.50 3.43
N PRO A 528 36.82 21.74 3.82
CA PRO A 528 37.65 21.98 5.00
C PRO A 528 37.07 21.27 6.23
N PRO A 529 37.89 20.57 7.05
CA PRO A 529 37.41 19.90 8.24
C PRO A 529 36.77 20.89 9.22
N VAL A 530 35.60 20.53 9.75
CA VAL A 530 34.89 21.35 10.75
C VAL A 530 35.43 21.00 12.13
N PRO A 531 36.02 21.94 12.88
CA PRO A 531 36.53 21.65 14.20
C PRO A 531 35.39 21.27 15.15
N LEU A 532 35.57 20.15 15.84
CA LEU A 532 34.71 19.73 16.94
C LEU A 532 35.40 20.13 18.26
N GLY A 533 34.62 20.44 19.28
CA GLY A 533 35.13 20.87 20.59
C GLY A 533 35.98 19.79 21.28
N ASN A 534 36.43 20.09 22.49
CA ASN A 534 37.17 19.11 23.29
C ASN A 534 36.25 17.95 23.70
N GLY A 535 36.46 16.77 23.11
CA GLY A 535 35.74 15.54 23.47
C GLY A 535 35.58 14.57 22.32
N GLU A 536 35.10 13.37 22.61
CA GLU A 536 34.61 12.45 21.59
C GLU A 536 33.20 12.87 21.17
N HIS A 537 33.03 13.17 19.89
CA HIS A 537 31.73 13.47 19.31
C HIS A 537 31.21 12.24 18.56
N PHE A 538 29.96 11.89 18.80
CA PHE A 538 29.26 10.80 18.12
C PHE A 538 28.32 11.39 17.08
N LEU A 539 28.22 10.76 15.91
CA LEU A 539 27.24 11.14 14.90
C LEU A 539 25.90 10.49 15.21
N VAL A 540 24.85 11.29 15.12
CA VAL A 540 23.46 10.88 15.30
C VAL A 540 22.79 10.95 13.93
N THR A 541 22.30 9.81 13.47
CA THR A 541 21.76 9.65 12.12
C THR A 541 20.48 10.46 11.94
N SER A 542 20.41 11.22 10.84
CA SER A 542 19.20 11.37 10.03
C SER A 542 19.57 11.06 8.58
N GLY A 543 18.81 10.24 7.87
CA GLY A 543 19.01 10.06 6.44
C GLY A 543 18.45 11.26 5.68
N GLY A 544 18.98 12.47 5.86
CA GLY A 544 18.25 13.70 5.52
C GLY A 544 19.07 14.95 5.19
N ASP A 545 18.48 16.13 5.46
CA ASP A 545 18.97 17.50 5.22
C ASP A 545 19.97 17.97 6.28
N VAL A 546 19.98 17.32 7.44
CA VAL A 546 20.80 17.70 8.60
C VAL A 546 21.38 16.47 9.30
N PHE A 547 22.44 16.66 10.06
CA PHE A 547 22.97 15.63 10.96
C PHE A 547 23.13 16.21 12.36
N ALA A 548 23.32 15.35 13.36
CA ALA A 548 23.65 15.81 14.69
C ALA A 548 24.96 15.20 15.21
N THR A 549 25.66 15.97 16.04
CA THR A 549 26.82 15.52 16.81
C THR A 549 26.52 15.66 18.29
N HIS A 550 26.90 14.71 19.13
CA HIS A 550 26.81 14.90 20.59
C HIS A 550 28.11 14.59 21.32
N ASN A 551 28.37 15.29 22.42
CA ASN A 551 29.49 15.06 23.34
C ASN A 551 29.04 14.47 24.70
N ARG A 552 27.80 13.95 24.77
CA ARG A 552 27.08 13.46 25.97
C ARG A 552 26.55 14.52 26.92
N HIS A 553 26.96 15.78 26.76
CA HIS A 553 26.42 16.92 27.50
C HIS A 553 25.49 17.76 26.63
N GLU A 554 25.82 17.87 25.35
CA GLU A 554 25.08 18.63 24.35
C GLU A 554 24.98 17.82 23.06
N LEU A 555 23.85 17.96 22.38
CA LEU A 555 23.59 17.47 21.03
C LEU A 555 23.38 18.68 20.12
N THR A 556 24.22 18.81 19.08
CA THR A 556 24.18 19.90 18.12
C THR A 556 23.72 19.38 16.76
N VAL A 557 22.59 19.89 16.27
CA VAL A 557 22.11 19.71 14.89
C VAL A 557 22.89 20.64 13.96
N ARG A 558 23.30 20.15 12.79
CA ARG A 558 24.23 20.81 11.87
C ARG A 558 23.80 20.65 10.41
N ASN A 559 24.17 21.61 9.58
CA ASN A 559 23.94 21.57 8.13
C ASN A 559 24.96 20.63 7.44
N PHE A 560 24.50 19.74 6.55
CA PHE A 560 25.38 18.85 5.77
C PHE A 560 26.32 19.58 4.79
N GLU A 561 26.00 20.80 4.37
CA GLU A 561 26.79 21.55 3.40
C GLU A 561 28.18 21.94 3.95
N ASP A 562 28.22 22.38 5.20
CA ASP A 562 29.42 22.99 5.80
C ASP A 562 29.61 22.66 7.30
N GLY A 563 28.71 21.87 7.90
CA GLY A 563 28.75 21.49 9.31
C GLY A 563 28.42 22.60 10.30
N THR A 564 27.88 23.73 9.83
CA THR A 564 27.46 24.85 10.69
C THR A 564 26.38 24.41 11.68
N PRO A 565 26.48 24.79 12.97
CA PRO A 565 25.43 24.52 13.96
C PRO A 565 24.12 25.22 13.60
N ILE A 566 23.02 24.47 13.62
CA ILE A 566 21.65 24.97 13.46
C ILE A 566 21.00 25.16 14.83
N GLU A 567 21.14 24.16 15.70
CA GLU A 567 20.51 24.13 17.03
C GLU A 567 21.32 23.25 17.98
N THR A 568 21.34 23.60 19.27
CA THR A 568 22.00 22.80 20.32
C THR A 568 21.03 22.54 21.46
N LEU A 569 20.92 21.27 21.84
CA LEU A 569 20.06 20.77 22.91
C LEU A 569 20.93 20.18 24.03
N SER A 570 20.53 20.38 25.28
CA SER A 570 21.17 19.72 26.42
C SER A 570 20.81 18.24 26.46
N CYS A 571 21.81 17.38 26.57
CA CYS A 571 21.60 15.94 26.70
C CYS A 571 21.06 15.59 28.09
N PRO A 572 20.20 14.56 28.20
CA PRO A 572 19.80 14.04 29.50
C PRO A 572 21.01 13.42 30.23
N PRO A 573 20.97 13.39 31.58
CA PRO A 573 22.02 12.75 32.36
C PRO A 573 22.14 11.27 31.98
N SER A 574 23.37 10.79 31.85
CA SER A 574 23.66 9.40 31.47
C SER A 574 23.01 8.99 30.15
N MET A 575 23.09 9.85 29.13
CA MET A 575 22.54 9.58 27.80
C MET A 575 23.05 8.25 27.23
N ALA A 576 22.11 7.36 26.93
CA ALA A 576 22.32 6.01 26.43
C ALA A 576 22.15 5.92 24.90
N ALA A 577 21.24 6.70 24.33
CA ALA A 577 20.96 6.71 22.89
C ALA A 577 20.46 8.09 22.42
N SER A 578 20.61 8.34 21.13
CA SER A 578 20.02 9.50 20.45
C SER A 578 19.70 9.16 18.99
N ALA A 579 18.72 9.85 18.43
CA ALA A 579 18.32 9.74 17.03
C ALA A 579 17.68 11.06 16.56
N VAL A 580 17.74 11.37 15.26
CA VAL A 580 17.17 12.61 14.70
C VAL A 580 16.47 12.33 13.36
N SER A 581 15.33 12.98 13.13
CA SER A 581 14.56 12.94 11.86
C SER A 581 15.29 13.64 10.71
N VAL A 582 14.91 13.34 9.46
CA VAL A 582 15.65 13.79 8.25
C VAL A 582 15.82 15.31 8.16
N ASP A 583 14.86 16.06 8.68
CA ASP A 583 14.83 17.53 8.67
C ASP A 583 15.11 18.14 10.06
N ALA A 584 15.47 17.31 11.05
CA ALA A 584 15.52 17.64 12.47
C ALA A 584 14.25 18.32 13.01
N SER A 585 13.08 18.03 12.42
CA SER A 585 11.79 18.38 13.01
C SER A 585 11.59 17.71 14.38
N VAL A 586 12.25 16.58 14.60
CA VAL A 586 12.30 15.86 15.88
C VAL A 586 13.71 15.35 16.18
N VAL A 587 14.15 15.58 17.43
CA VAL A 587 15.32 14.94 18.04
C VAL A 587 14.84 14.05 19.20
N ALA A 588 15.30 12.81 19.25
CA ALA A 588 15.04 11.91 20.38
C ALA A 588 16.35 11.61 21.12
N MET A 589 16.34 11.72 22.45
CA MET A 589 17.45 11.36 23.32
C MET A 589 16.93 10.47 24.44
N ALA A 590 17.73 9.56 24.95
CA ALA A 590 17.31 8.70 26.04
C ALA A 590 18.38 8.49 27.09
N SER A 591 17.95 8.42 28.35
CA SER A 591 18.69 7.76 29.44
C SER A 591 18.28 6.29 29.49
N SER A 592 18.75 5.54 30.49
CA SER A 592 18.46 4.11 30.63
C SER A 592 16.98 3.76 30.78
N ARG A 593 16.16 4.67 31.32
CA ARG A 593 14.74 4.42 31.63
C ARG A 593 13.80 5.51 31.15
N GLU A 594 14.33 6.53 30.49
CA GLU A 594 13.55 7.67 30.05
C GLU A 594 13.96 8.08 28.64
N VAL A 595 12.95 8.30 27.81
CA VAL A 595 13.08 8.85 26.46
C VAL A 595 12.54 10.26 26.46
N TYR A 596 13.30 11.16 25.88
CA TYR A 596 13.03 12.58 25.69
C TYR A 596 12.89 12.82 24.20
N ILE A 597 11.70 13.22 23.77
CA ILE A 597 11.39 13.55 22.38
C ILE A 597 11.27 15.07 22.31
N TYR A 598 12.05 15.69 21.44
CA TYR A 598 12.12 17.14 21.24
C TYR A 598 11.58 17.47 19.85
N PRO A 599 10.25 17.70 19.70
CA PRO A 599 9.71 18.26 18.48
C PRO A 599 10.09 19.73 18.38
N ARG A 600 10.51 20.16 17.20
CA ARG A 600 10.98 21.52 16.96
C ARG A 600 9.86 22.53 17.21
N GLY A 601 10.14 23.52 18.04
CA GLY A 601 9.18 24.56 18.40
C GLY A 601 8.05 24.10 19.35
N GLN A 602 8.18 22.93 19.97
CA GLN A 602 7.23 22.42 20.97
C GLN A 602 7.95 22.05 22.27
N GLU A 603 7.18 21.85 23.34
CA GLU A 603 7.71 21.36 24.61
C GLU A 603 8.19 19.90 24.49
N PRO A 604 9.32 19.53 25.10
CA PRO A 604 9.82 18.16 25.05
C PRO A 604 8.86 17.17 25.73
N LEU A 605 8.61 16.04 25.07
CA LEU A 605 7.83 14.94 25.61
C LEU A 605 8.74 13.98 26.36
N ARG A 606 8.37 13.61 27.59
CA ARG A 606 9.08 12.62 28.40
C ARG A 606 8.29 11.33 28.50
N ARG A 607 8.95 10.20 28.24
CA ARG A 607 8.35 8.86 28.30
C ARG A 607 9.22 7.92 29.12
N SER A 608 8.59 7.18 30.02
CA SER A 608 9.27 6.14 30.81
C SER A 608 9.26 4.83 30.04
N VAL A 609 10.33 4.06 30.16
CA VAL A 609 10.43 2.72 29.60
C VAL A 609 10.87 1.70 30.64
N ALA A 610 10.35 0.48 30.52
CA ALA A 610 10.84 -0.67 31.26
C ALA A 610 12.22 -1.07 30.72
N ASN A 611 13.22 -1.06 31.59
CA ASN A 611 14.56 -1.47 31.23
C ASN A 611 15.32 -2.05 32.43
N SER A 612 15.18 -3.36 32.62
CA SER A 612 15.95 -4.13 33.59
C SER A 612 16.45 -5.43 32.96
N LEU A 613 17.50 -5.97 33.57
CA LEU A 613 18.08 -7.25 33.17
C LEU A 613 17.36 -8.36 33.94
N VAL A 614 16.12 -8.66 33.54
CA VAL A 614 15.21 -9.58 34.25
C VAL A 614 15.81 -10.99 34.44
N PHE A 615 16.75 -11.39 33.58
CA PHE A 615 17.46 -12.66 33.66
C PHE A 615 18.60 -12.69 34.69
N LEU A 616 19.00 -11.55 35.27
CA LEU A 616 19.98 -11.50 36.36
C LEU A 616 19.28 -11.66 37.72
N PRO A 617 19.92 -12.31 38.71
CA PRO A 617 19.40 -12.35 40.08
C PRO A 617 19.20 -10.93 40.65
N LYS A 618 18.14 -10.72 41.46
CA LYS A 618 17.79 -9.41 42.04
C LYS A 618 18.96 -8.70 42.75
N PHE A 619 19.89 -9.44 43.35
CA PHE A 619 21.06 -8.87 44.01
C PHE A 619 22.12 -8.35 43.00
N MET A 620 22.24 -8.97 41.82
CA MET A 620 23.11 -8.48 40.74
C MET A 620 22.50 -7.30 39.99
N GLN A 621 21.17 -7.26 39.82
CA GLN A 621 20.47 -6.16 39.14
C GLN A 621 20.79 -4.78 39.76
N LYS A 622 21.03 -4.70 41.07
CA LYS A 622 21.40 -3.46 41.77
C LYS A 622 22.87 -3.05 41.58
N ALA A 623 23.73 -3.98 41.19
CA ALA A 623 25.17 -3.77 41.02
C ALA A 623 25.58 -3.70 39.54
N THR A 624 24.65 -3.94 38.62
CA THR A 624 24.92 -3.92 37.18
C THR A 624 24.72 -2.50 36.65
N PRO A 625 25.65 -1.95 35.84
CA PRO A 625 25.46 -0.66 35.21
C PRO A 625 24.16 -0.61 34.42
N ASP A 626 23.59 0.59 34.32
CA ASP A 626 22.32 0.84 33.67
C ASP A 626 22.26 0.19 32.29
N PRO A 627 21.23 -0.63 32.00
CA PRO A 627 21.10 -1.27 30.71
C PRO A 627 20.96 -0.22 29.60
N GLY A 628 21.71 -0.39 28.51
CA GLY A 628 21.55 0.44 27.31
C GLY A 628 20.16 0.30 26.68
N LEU A 629 19.84 1.19 25.75
CA LEU A 629 18.65 1.06 24.90
C LEU A 629 18.98 1.59 23.50
N GLN A 630 18.10 1.34 22.54
CA GLN A 630 18.23 1.84 21.18
C GLN A 630 17.07 2.77 20.83
N LEU A 631 17.37 3.81 20.05
CA LEU A 631 16.39 4.76 19.54
C LEU A 631 16.48 4.85 18.02
N ALA A 632 15.34 5.08 17.39
CA ALA A 632 15.22 5.46 15.99
C ALA A 632 14.08 6.46 15.82
N VAL A 633 14.22 7.40 14.90
CA VAL A 633 13.16 8.34 14.51
C VAL A 633 12.77 8.00 13.08
N SER A 634 11.47 8.00 12.76
CA SER A 634 11.00 7.83 11.37
C SER A 634 11.51 8.99 10.50
N PRO A 635 11.61 8.82 9.17
CA PRO A 635 12.19 9.86 8.33
C PRO A 635 11.52 11.23 8.52
N SER A 636 10.19 11.30 8.50
CA SER A 636 9.39 12.51 8.69
C SER A 636 9.37 13.06 10.11
N GLY A 637 9.96 12.35 11.08
CA GLY A 637 9.86 12.69 12.49
C GLY A 637 8.50 12.40 13.11
N SER A 638 7.60 11.69 12.42
CA SER A 638 6.27 11.34 12.94
C SER A 638 6.29 10.35 14.11
N LEU A 639 7.31 9.47 14.18
CA LEU A 639 7.40 8.36 15.12
C LEU A 639 8.80 8.26 15.74
N VAL A 640 8.86 7.80 16.99
CA VAL A 640 10.09 7.43 17.70
C VAL A 640 9.96 6.00 18.16
N GLY A 641 10.82 5.12 17.64
CA GLY A 641 10.97 3.76 18.10
C GLY A 641 12.03 3.62 19.19
N CYS A 642 11.75 2.79 20.17
CA CYS A 642 12.66 2.41 21.23
C CYS A 642 12.67 0.90 21.42
N VAL A 643 13.87 0.35 21.61
CA VAL A 643 14.06 -1.04 22.01
C VAL A 643 14.94 -1.08 23.25
N THR A 644 14.42 -1.66 24.33
CA THR A 644 15.15 -1.88 25.59
C THR A 644 15.50 -3.37 25.74
N PHE A 645 15.96 -3.77 26.93
CA PHE A 645 16.12 -5.18 27.26
C PHE A 645 14.81 -5.89 27.60
N GLU A 646 13.72 -5.16 27.83
CA GLU A 646 12.44 -5.70 28.25
C GLU A 646 11.32 -5.49 27.24
N GLU A 647 11.39 -4.41 26.46
CA GLU A 647 10.27 -4.01 25.63
C GLU A 647 10.72 -3.32 24.35
N VAL A 648 9.78 -3.31 23.41
CA VAL A 648 9.82 -2.59 22.14
C VAL A 648 8.65 -1.64 22.21
N VAL A 649 8.90 -0.36 22.02
CA VAL A 649 7.87 0.68 22.11
C VAL A 649 8.03 1.64 20.94
N VAL A 650 6.93 2.09 20.35
CA VAL A 650 6.92 3.14 19.34
C VAL A 650 5.96 4.23 19.81
N TRP A 651 6.41 5.48 19.81
CA TRP A 651 5.60 6.65 20.16
C TRP A 651 5.39 7.55 18.96
N ARG A 652 4.23 8.20 18.93
CA ARG A 652 3.95 9.33 18.06
C ARG A 652 4.58 10.59 18.63
N THR A 653 5.23 11.40 17.81
CA THR A 653 5.95 12.60 18.27
C THR A 653 5.07 13.81 18.53
N SER A 654 3.88 13.86 17.93
CA SER A 654 2.96 15.00 18.05
C SER A 654 2.28 15.09 19.42
N ASP A 655 1.99 13.95 20.05
CA ASP A 655 1.30 13.88 21.36
C ASP A 655 2.00 12.92 22.33
N GLY A 656 3.02 12.19 21.88
CA GLY A 656 3.72 11.18 22.65
C GLY A 656 2.85 9.95 22.94
N SER A 657 1.75 9.72 22.22
CA SER A 657 0.95 8.50 22.41
C SER A 657 1.76 7.28 22.00
N GLU A 658 1.64 6.20 22.76
CA GLU A 658 2.18 4.90 22.38
C GLU A 658 1.34 4.33 21.22
N VAL A 659 1.98 4.02 20.09
CA VAL A 659 1.32 3.42 18.92
C VAL A 659 1.59 1.92 18.82
N TYR A 660 2.69 1.44 19.41
CA TYR A 660 2.98 0.02 19.55
C TYR A 660 3.77 -0.22 20.84
N SER A 661 3.46 -1.31 21.54
CA SER A 661 4.31 -1.83 22.60
C SER A 661 4.21 -3.33 22.73
N ARG A 662 5.36 -3.96 22.98
CA ARG A 662 5.46 -5.39 23.25
C ARG A 662 6.62 -5.68 24.18
N LYS A 663 6.43 -6.62 25.10
CA LYS A 663 7.54 -7.18 25.88
C LYS A 663 8.38 -8.14 25.05
N LEU A 664 9.69 -8.00 25.15
CA LEU A 664 10.66 -8.93 24.60
C LEU A 664 10.59 -10.26 25.36
N THR A 665 10.76 -11.35 24.61
CA THR A 665 10.94 -12.69 25.18
C THR A 665 12.30 -12.80 25.89
N ASN A 666 12.45 -13.75 26.81
CA ASN A 666 13.75 -14.01 27.48
C ASN A 666 14.90 -14.25 26.49
N ARG A 667 14.60 -14.84 25.33
CA ARG A 667 15.59 -15.04 24.27
C ARG A 667 15.99 -13.70 23.66
N GLU A 668 15.01 -12.87 23.28
CA GLU A 668 15.27 -11.54 22.72
C GLU A 668 16.02 -10.64 23.70
N SER A 669 15.66 -10.64 24.98
CA SER A 669 16.37 -9.90 26.04
C SER A 669 17.82 -10.33 26.23
N LYS A 670 18.11 -11.65 26.14
CA LYS A 670 19.48 -12.18 26.20
C LYS A 670 20.28 -11.87 24.93
N GLU A 671 19.61 -11.80 23.79
CA GLU A 671 20.21 -11.41 22.50
C GLU A 671 20.50 -9.91 22.44
N ALA A 672 19.72 -9.08 23.15
CA ALA A 672 19.93 -7.64 23.33
C ALA A 672 21.21 -7.29 24.13
N LEU A 673 21.81 -8.25 24.84
CA LEU A 673 23.08 -8.07 25.56
C LEU A 673 24.24 -7.85 24.61
N GLY A 674 24.69 -6.59 24.51
CA GLY A 674 25.94 -6.20 23.88
C GLY A 674 25.76 -5.08 22.88
N ALA A 675 26.39 -3.92 23.14
CA ALA A 675 26.26 -2.72 22.31
C ALA A 675 27.02 -2.75 20.97
N LYS A 676 27.84 -3.78 20.70
CA LYS A 676 28.64 -3.83 19.48
C LYS A 676 27.79 -4.26 18.28
N GLY A 677 27.66 -3.36 17.30
CA GLY A 677 26.98 -3.63 16.03
C GLY A 677 25.46 -3.70 16.13
N MET A 678 24.85 -2.91 17.04
CA MET A 678 23.40 -2.80 17.12
C MET A 678 22.90 -1.54 16.43
N ARG A 679 21.99 -1.67 15.46
CA ARG A 679 21.35 -0.53 14.79
C ARG A 679 19.84 -0.72 14.75
N LEU A 680 19.12 0.36 15.05
CA LEU A 680 17.67 0.41 14.97
C LEU A 680 17.28 1.40 13.87
N VAL A 681 16.36 0.99 13.00
CA VAL A 681 15.78 1.85 11.98
C VAL A 681 14.27 1.83 12.11
N CYS A 682 13.63 3.00 11.99
CA CYS A 682 12.19 3.17 12.08
C CYS A 682 11.65 3.65 10.72
N THR A 683 10.61 2.98 10.22
CA THR A 683 9.87 3.39 9.01
C THR A 683 8.78 4.39 9.34
N GLU A 684 8.18 5.00 8.31
CA GLU A 684 6.99 5.87 8.47
C GLU A 684 5.77 5.13 9.05
N THR A 685 5.71 3.81 8.90
CA THR A 685 4.62 2.98 9.44
C THR A 685 4.89 2.48 10.86
N GLY A 686 6.03 2.84 11.47
CA GLY A 686 6.41 2.38 12.81
C GLY A 686 7.03 0.99 12.84
N THR A 687 7.24 0.35 11.68
CA THR A 687 8.02 -0.89 11.60
C THR A 687 9.46 -0.60 12.00
N LEU A 688 9.95 -1.33 13.00
CA LEU A 688 11.34 -1.27 13.43
C LEU A 688 12.14 -2.40 12.80
N PHE A 689 13.27 -2.06 12.19
CA PHE A 689 14.30 -3.00 11.77
C PHE A 689 15.46 -2.92 12.75
N TRP A 690 15.76 -4.05 13.39
CA TRP A 690 16.75 -4.14 14.45
C TRP A 690 17.85 -5.10 14.05
N LEU A 691 19.01 -4.56 13.68
CA LEU A 691 20.23 -5.31 13.49
C LEU A 691 20.85 -5.55 14.86
N ARG A 692 20.92 -6.81 15.29
CA ARG A 692 21.42 -7.20 16.61
C ARG A 692 22.34 -8.41 16.51
N ARG A 693 23.56 -8.30 17.03
CA ARG A 693 24.63 -9.31 16.88
C ARG A 693 24.80 -9.76 15.42
N GLY A 694 24.70 -8.78 14.52
CA GLY A 694 24.75 -8.96 13.08
C GLY A 694 23.62 -9.81 12.49
N ARG A 695 22.47 -9.92 13.15
CA ARG A 695 21.23 -10.49 12.60
C ARG A 695 20.15 -9.42 12.53
N LEU A 696 19.57 -9.23 11.36
CA LEU A 696 18.45 -8.33 11.19
C LEU A 696 17.14 -9.01 11.61
N SER A 697 16.36 -8.30 12.42
CA SER A 697 15.05 -8.74 12.88
C SER A 697 14.05 -7.60 12.84
N ILE A 698 12.76 -7.93 12.79
CA ILE A 698 11.66 -6.98 12.88
C ILE A 698 10.99 -7.17 14.25
N PRO A 699 11.46 -6.52 15.34
CA PRO A 699 10.94 -6.75 16.69
C PRO A 699 9.48 -6.36 16.87
N THR A 700 8.95 -5.57 15.94
CA THR A 700 7.56 -5.13 15.91
C THR A 700 6.64 -6.19 15.29
N MET A 701 7.18 -7.16 14.52
CA MET A 701 6.44 -8.34 14.03
C MET A 701 6.24 -9.41 15.10
N ASP A 702 5.14 -10.17 15.01
CA ASP A 702 4.86 -11.30 15.91
C ASP A 702 6.04 -12.30 15.94
N GLY A 703 6.61 -12.49 17.13
CA GLY A 703 7.76 -13.39 17.35
C GLY A 703 9.14 -12.82 16.97
N GLY A 704 9.25 -11.56 16.58
CA GLY A 704 10.53 -10.92 16.28
C GLY A 704 11.21 -11.52 15.04
N THR A 705 10.45 -11.63 13.95
CA THR A 705 10.85 -12.27 12.67
C THR A 705 12.28 -11.91 12.29
N GLN A 706 13.15 -12.91 12.28
CA GLN A 706 14.52 -12.75 11.76
C GLN A 706 14.46 -12.76 10.24
N LEU A 707 15.08 -11.75 9.62
CA LEU A 707 15.13 -11.65 8.18
C LEU A 707 16.23 -12.53 7.60
N GLU A 708 15.96 -13.10 6.43
CA GLU A 708 16.96 -13.83 5.67
C GLU A 708 18.02 -12.84 5.15
N GLN A 709 19.28 -13.07 5.52
CA GLN A 709 20.41 -12.24 5.13
C GLN A 709 21.62 -13.15 4.88
N SER A 710 22.50 -12.73 3.98
CA SER A 710 23.73 -13.47 3.75
C SER A 710 24.77 -13.08 4.80
N GLY A 711 25.09 -14.01 5.70
CA GLY A 711 26.14 -13.83 6.71
C GLY A 711 25.74 -12.93 7.88
N THR A 712 26.74 -12.33 8.51
CA THR A 712 26.60 -11.47 9.69
C THR A 712 26.60 -10.01 9.25
N GLY A 713 25.54 -9.27 9.52
CA GLY A 713 25.43 -7.85 9.21
C GLY A 713 26.40 -7.00 10.03
N ALA A 714 27.17 -6.15 9.35
CA ALA A 714 27.89 -5.03 9.95
C ALA A 714 26.96 -3.82 10.14
N ASP A 715 26.11 -3.53 9.15
CA ASP A 715 25.24 -2.35 9.18
C ASP A 715 23.99 -2.48 8.28
N VAL A 716 23.01 -1.60 8.49
CA VAL A 716 21.74 -1.54 7.74
C VAL A 716 21.27 -0.10 7.51
N ALA A 717 20.71 0.17 6.34
CA ALA A 717 20.08 1.46 6.03
C ALA A 717 18.79 1.29 5.21
N LEU A 718 17.90 2.28 5.30
CA LEU A 718 16.70 2.40 4.48
C LEU A 718 16.84 3.55 3.50
N SER A 719 16.25 3.41 2.31
CA SER A 719 16.07 4.52 1.39
C SER A 719 15.10 5.54 2.01
N ARG A 720 15.16 6.78 1.53
CA ARG A 720 14.34 7.89 2.05
C ARG A 720 12.84 7.60 2.01
N ASP A 721 12.38 6.96 0.94
CA ASP A 721 10.99 6.57 0.73
C ASP A 721 10.60 5.27 1.48
N GLY A 722 11.55 4.63 2.16
CA GLY A 722 11.34 3.39 2.88
C GLY A 722 11.08 2.17 1.99
N ARG A 723 11.30 2.26 0.67
CA ARG A 723 11.04 1.16 -0.28
C ARG A 723 12.22 0.21 -0.44
N LEU A 724 13.43 0.62 -0.08
CA LEU A 724 14.64 -0.17 -0.20
C LEU A 724 15.34 -0.30 1.15
N ILE A 725 15.96 -1.45 1.35
CA ILE A 725 16.85 -1.73 2.47
C ILE A 725 18.20 -2.19 1.94
N ALA A 726 19.27 -1.59 2.46
CA ALA A 726 20.65 -1.99 2.19
C ALA A 726 21.22 -2.69 3.42
N LEU A 727 21.81 -3.85 3.21
CA LEU A 727 22.44 -4.68 4.24
C LEU A 727 23.92 -4.82 3.90
N LEU A 728 24.77 -4.39 4.81
CA LEU A 728 26.21 -4.57 4.68
C LEU A 728 26.66 -5.61 5.70
N SER A 729 27.34 -6.66 5.26
CA SER A 729 27.86 -7.72 6.13
C SER A 729 29.33 -7.50 6.50
N THR A 730 29.77 -8.16 7.57
CA THR A 730 31.13 -8.05 8.12
C THR A 730 32.22 -8.61 7.19
N ASP A 731 31.85 -9.47 6.23
CA ASP A 731 32.74 -9.95 5.17
C ASP A 731 32.80 -9.00 3.96
N GLY A 732 32.09 -7.86 4.03
CA GLY A 732 32.09 -6.82 3.01
C GLY A 732 31.05 -7.04 1.91
N ARG A 733 30.07 -7.92 2.07
CA ARG A 733 28.97 -8.07 1.10
C ARG A 733 27.91 -6.99 1.34
N LEU A 734 27.56 -6.26 0.29
CA LEU A 734 26.47 -5.30 0.26
C LEU A 734 25.29 -5.92 -0.50
N GLU A 735 24.12 -6.03 0.14
CA GLU A 735 22.87 -6.45 -0.50
C GLU A 735 21.87 -5.30 -0.51
N VAL A 736 21.19 -5.08 -1.63
CA VAL A 736 20.05 -4.16 -1.71
C VAL A 736 18.78 -4.94 -1.99
N ARG A 737 17.73 -4.68 -1.22
CA ARG A 737 16.44 -5.37 -1.32
C ARG A 737 15.30 -4.37 -1.40
N ALA A 738 14.26 -4.73 -2.13
CA ALA A 738 12.98 -4.06 -2.06
C ALA A 738 12.23 -4.53 -0.80
N LEU A 739 11.68 -3.57 -0.07
CA LEU A 739 10.78 -3.78 1.04
C LEU A 739 9.39 -4.13 0.50
#